data_AF-A0ABD2VEC2-F1
#
_entry.id   AF-A0ABD2VEC2-F1
#
_cell.length_a   1.000
_cell.length_b   1.000
_cell.length_c   1.000
_cell.angle_alpha   90.00
_cell.angle_beta   90.00
_cell.angle_gamma   90.00
#
_symmetry.space_group_name_H-M   'P 1'
#
loop_
_entity.id
_entity.type
_entity.pdbx_description
1 polymer ?
#
loop_
_entity_poly.entity_id
_entity_poly.type
_entity_poly.pdbx_seq_one_letter_code
_entity_poly.pdbx_strand_id
1 'polypeptide(L)'
;MDPNSLALKLANLYRCFSTNSHLRENLNLFVELIQHIDGEAIVHYIDILHPMFLNTLNDSLVNLDVKITALTAMINFIQRVGSSKDRERFQDLLPAMMDMLNKALEENCEASAQSELEILIELAKNEPSFFRMQLVVVVGSMFDIAECESYEKKTRHLAVEFVMILVEAREKTPGMIKKYPLFTEKYFAILLNLLEHEVYYPLLPYPYDRWDRNYDLAFLKKCLWRLSHALGGKTVGPVAFEQVRAYLADDSWQKPCAALYALAHIVKGCSEVMIKNMNLVVTMVLDCMGHPHPGVRFTSMEAIHEFLRFLRPHFQEQCHQQVVPALIKAMDDDSVQVQVSVIAAVWGFLRADTPEYLTLYIHGLLDKLLQLSSHTVAMVKEYASSLFKLLAKHFKECYRNNYECINPLLKATLVKLNFSSKHIEMMMSLHKPGCSVLPEQIMEAVMSSKGSQEDDEDTNTIFKLENTIKLCEAIGKGFLRCTGIVMPLLFQCAQLEPDKIILSPDSDHTCLDDSSIHRVKVGDSTICIKKSSLNKKALACKVLVVVAYKLEEKFYPWIFQTASILFPLLKFHFNEVRIFTVQAMKYLLQSAKLADEKGIAKGGSHSDFKQFSDSIILNLVEALHEEPKTKIYVHMLNTLRQCLQICGPLLNEDQLRPVVDEIKHVITENLNSQGELTEREKTEDFDAEEAELMRGEKHQQDQILFLAGRILHGLIESFKVVFLPYFDELSLYLIPMWDKEMTIQERCTSIYIFDGLVKHCSEAALKYCDEFLPLLLKASNDEYPAVRQYALYGLGLYAEYHGSVFKPFVREAMSRINVVIMHLRAREPDQNELAYDNAVSTLGKIFQFHRELIDSVQVIPIWLNCLPIKGDLDEAKYVHGQLCSMVERSDRELLGSNYEHFPKIMSVFAEILCGGKHLATEETTKCMINLLRNLLKELPPDTLTSAWSLILPQQEMELKAILFPGIFM
;
A
#
# COMPACT_ATOMS: atom_id res chain seq x y z
N MET A 1 25.49 -8.52 -38.86
CA MET A 1 25.83 -7.98 -40.20
C MET A 1 26.99 -7.00 -40.03
N ASP A 2 27.89 -6.90 -41.00
CA ASP A 2 29.03 -5.96 -40.96
C ASP A 2 28.51 -4.49 -41.01
N PRO A 3 28.82 -3.63 -40.01
CA PRO A 3 28.35 -2.23 -39.96
C PRO A 3 28.67 -1.43 -41.22
N ASN A 4 29.80 -1.73 -41.87
CA ASN A 4 30.23 -1.08 -43.11
C ASN A 4 29.35 -1.44 -44.32
N SER A 5 28.73 -2.62 -44.31
CA SER A 5 27.79 -3.04 -45.36
C SER A 5 26.44 -2.32 -45.26
N LEU A 6 26.02 -1.99 -44.04
CA LEU A 6 24.74 -1.35 -43.74
C LEU A 6 24.78 0.16 -44.03
N ALA A 7 25.89 0.82 -43.71
CA ALA A 7 26.14 2.22 -44.08
C ALA A 7 26.17 2.41 -45.62
N LEU A 8 26.76 1.47 -46.35
CA LEU A 8 26.76 1.49 -47.82
C LEU A 8 25.35 1.30 -48.41
N LYS A 9 24.50 0.48 -47.77
CA LYS A 9 23.09 0.30 -48.16
C LYS A 9 22.27 1.56 -47.92
N LEU A 10 22.47 2.27 -46.80
CA LEU A 10 21.84 3.56 -46.53
C LEU A 10 22.27 4.64 -47.54
N ALA A 11 23.56 4.70 -47.89
CA ALA A 11 24.08 5.63 -48.91
C ALA A 11 23.53 5.33 -50.32
N ASN A 12 23.23 4.07 -50.62
CA ASN A 12 22.58 3.67 -51.87
C ASN A 12 21.07 3.98 -51.87
N LEU A 13 20.38 3.74 -50.73
CA LEU A 13 19.00 4.18 -50.52
C LEU A 13 18.85 5.69 -50.71
N TYR A 14 19.80 6.48 -50.20
CA TYR A 14 19.88 7.93 -50.42
C TYR A 14 19.88 8.32 -51.91
N ARG A 15 20.69 7.66 -52.75
CA ARG A 15 20.70 7.92 -54.20
C ARG A 15 19.35 7.57 -54.83
N CYS A 16 18.69 6.50 -54.36
CA CYS A 16 17.37 6.11 -54.85
C CYS A 16 16.25 7.07 -54.40
N PHE A 17 16.34 7.67 -53.20
CA PHE A 17 15.37 8.66 -52.73
C PHE A 17 15.42 9.98 -53.52
N SER A 18 16.59 10.34 -54.06
CA SER A 18 16.74 11.54 -54.91
C SER A 18 16.13 11.41 -56.32
N THR A 19 15.81 10.19 -56.75
CA THR A 19 15.13 9.90 -58.01
C THR A 19 13.70 9.46 -57.69
N ASN A 20 12.69 10.30 -57.95
CA ASN A 20 11.26 10.06 -57.63
C ASN A 20 10.63 8.74 -58.18
N SER A 21 11.39 7.87 -58.85
CA SER A 21 10.99 6.53 -59.26
C SER A 21 11.14 5.53 -58.10
N HIS A 22 10.09 4.74 -57.81
CA HIS A 22 10.08 3.69 -56.77
C HIS A 22 10.21 4.19 -55.30
N LEU A 23 9.78 5.41 -55.02
CA LEU A 23 9.87 6.04 -53.69
C LEU A 23 9.25 5.18 -52.56
N ARG A 24 8.10 4.55 -52.81
CA ARG A 24 7.43 3.64 -51.83
C ARG A 24 8.27 2.42 -51.47
N GLU A 25 8.83 1.73 -52.46
CA GLU A 25 9.63 0.51 -52.27
C GLU A 25 10.91 0.83 -51.49
N ASN A 26 11.52 1.99 -51.76
CA ASN A 26 12.68 2.47 -51.04
C ASN A 26 12.36 2.82 -49.58
N LEU A 27 11.21 3.44 -49.30
CA LEU A 27 10.78 3.74 -47.92
C LEU A 27 10.46 2.45 -47.13
N ASN A 28 9.84 1.45 -47.76
CA ASN A 28 9.62 0.13 -47.14
C ASN A 28 10.94 -0.57 -46.80
N LEU A 29 11.90 -0.59 -47.73
CA LEU A 29 13.24 -1.12 -47.48
C LEU A 29 13.94 -0.38 -46.34
N PHE A 30 13.72 0.92 -46.22
CA PHE A 30 14.26 1.72 -45.12
C PHE A 30 13.63 1.33 -43.77
N VAL A 31 12.31 1.13 -43.70
CA VAL A 31 11.61 0.64 -42.49
C VAL A 31 12.19 -0.70 -42.02
N GLU A 32 12.41 -1.65 -42.93
CA GLU A 32 13.00 -2.95 -42.57
C GLU A 32 14.45 -2.82 -42.09
N LEU A 33 15.25 -2.00 -42.78
CA LEU A 33 16.67 -1.89 -42.48
C LEU A 33 16.94 -1.13 -41.18
N ILE A 34 16.14 -0.10 -40.86
CA ILE A 34 16.40 0.77 -39.71
C ILE A 34 16.27 0.05 -38.37
N GLN A 35 15.51 -1.05 -38.32
CA GLN A 35 15.40 -1.91 -37.14
C GLN A 35 16.73 -2.58 -36.75
N HIS A 36 17.71 -2.64 -37.67
CA HIS A 36 18.98 -3.33 -37.51
C HIS A 36 20.21 -2.41 -37.45
N ILE A 37 20.02 -1.08 -37.37
CA ILE A 37 21.10 -0.09 -37.40
C ILE A 37 21.34 0.47 -35.99
N ASP A 38 22.61 0.69 -35.65
CA ASP A 38 23.03 1.32 -34.39
C ASP A 38 22.67 2.82 -34.36
N GLY A 39 22.12 3.28 -33.23
CA GLY A 39 21.56 4.63 -33.07
C GLY A 39 22.59 5.75 -33.25
N GLU A 40 23.86 5.52 -32.94
CA GLU A 40 24.94 6.52 -33.12
C GLU A 40 25.30 6.74 -34.60
N ALA A 41 25.20 5.71 -35.44
CA ALA A 41 25.49 5.81 -36.87
C ALA A 41 24.39 6.55 -37.66
N ILE A 42 23.18 6.60 -37.11
CA ILE A 42 21.98 7.17 -37.73
C ILE A 42 21.98 8.72 -37.66
N VAL A 43 22.61 9.29 -36.62
CA VAL A 43 22.63 10.75 -36.36
C VAL A 43 23.20 11.55 -37.54
N HIS A 44 24.16 10.99 -38.28
CA HIS A 44 24.79 11.63 -39.44
C HIS A 44 23.84 11.86 -40.64
N TYR A 45 22.69 11.19 -40.66
CA TYR A 45 21.71 11.30 -41.76
C TYR A 45 20.56 12.25 -41.43
N ILE A 46 20.50 12.83 -40.23
CA ILE A 46 19.38 13.68 -39.78
C ILE A 46 19.19 14.90 -40.69
N ASP A 47 20.26 15.61 -41.02
CA ASP A 47 20.20 16.83 -41.85
C ASP A 47 19.70 16.55 -43.29
N ILE A 48 19.68 15.28 -43.70
CA ILE A 48 19.22 14.82 -45.01
C ILE A 48 17.80 14.25 -44.93
N LEU A 49 17.54 13.41 -43.94
CA LEU A 49 16.25 12.71 -43.78
C LEU A 49 15.13 13.65 -43.33
N HIS A 50 15.44 14.65 -42.50
CA HIS A 50 14.48 15.65 -42.06
C HIS A 50 13.80 16.39 -43.23
N PRO A 51 14.52 17.08 -44.14
CA PRO A 51 13.89 17.77 -45.25
C PRO A 51 13.24 16.80 -46.25
N MET A 52 13.74 15.57 -46.37
CA MET A 52 13.12 14.54 -47.21
C MET A 52 11.73 14.16 -46.71
N PHE A 53 11.60 13.83 -45.42
CA PHE A 53 10.30 13.52 -44.82
C PHE A 53 9.36 14.72 -44.89
N LEU A 54 9.87 15.93 -44.60
CA LEU A 54 9.09 17.15 -44.63
C LEU A 54 8.51 17.42 -46.02
N ASN A 55 9.32 17.32 -47.06
CA ASN A 55 8.88 17.53 -48.43
C ASN A 55 7.89 16.43 -48.87
N THR A 56 8.15 15.16 -48.53
CA THR A 56 7.30 14.03 -48.93
C THR A 56 5.91 14.12 -48.31
N LEU A 57 5.81 14.49 -47.03
CA LEU A 57 4.51 14.64 -46.34
C LEU A 57 3.72 15.84 -46.89
N ASN A 58 4.40 16.97 -47.15
CA ASN A 58 3.76 18.20 -47.60
C ASN A 58 3.44 18.26 -49.11
N ASP A 59 4.11 17.46 -49.95
CA ASP A 59 3.91 17.52 -51.40
C ASP A 59 2.52 16.98 -51.81
N SER A 60 1.67 17.86 -52.34
CA SER A 60 0.34 17.51 -52.84
C SER A 60 0.33 16.55 -54.03
N LEU A 61 1.44 16.39 -54.74
CA LEU A 61 1.57 15.53 -55.93
C LEU A 61 1.95 14.08 -55.59
N VAL A 62 2.33 13.80 -54.34
CA VAL A 62 2.72 12.48 -53.87
C VAL A 62 1.48 11.69 -53.44
N ASN A 63 1.37 10.43 -53.92
CA ASN A 63 0.29 9.51 -53.58
C ASN A 63 0.22 9.25 -52.06
N LEU A 64 -1.00 9.19 -51.50
CA LEU A 64 -1.27 8.90 -50.09
C LEU A 64 -0.53 7.66 -49.59
N ASP A 65 -0.47 6.58 -50.38
CA ASP A 65 0.27 5.35 -50.03
C ASP A 65 1.75 5.62 -49.73
N VAL A 66 2.39 6.53 -50.47
CA VAL A 66 3.79 6.90 -50.29
C VAL A 66 3.96 7.74 -49.02
N LYS A 67 2.97 8.60 -48.71
CA LYS A 67 2.97 9.43 -47.49
C LYS A 67 2.79 8.60 -46.24
N ILE A 68 1.93 7.58 -46.28
CA ILE A 68 1.76 6.61 -45.19
C ILE A 68 3.08 5.90 -44.94
N THR A 69 3.71 5.33 -45.98
CA THR A 69 5.02 4.67 -45.82
C THR A 69 6.11 5.63 -45.32
N ALA A 70 6.08 6.90 -45.74
CA ALA A 70 7.01 7.92 -45.25
C ALA A 70 6.80 8.22 -43.75
N LEU A 71 5.55 8.24 -43.29
CA LEU A 71 5.20 8.38 -41.88
C LEU A 71 5.73 7.20 -41.06
N THR A 72 5.46 5.96 -41.49
CA THR A 72 5.95 4.75 -40.83
C THR A 72 7.48 4.76 -40.71
N ALA A 73 8.17 5.11 -41.81
CA ALA A 73 9.63 5.19 -41.87
C ALA A 73 10.19 6.22 -40.89
N MET A 74 9.54 7.38 -40.81
CA MET A 74 9.97 8.46 -39.93
C MET A 74 9.75 8.13 -38.45
N ILE A 75 8.60 7.57 -38.07
CA ILE A 75 8.35 7.22 -36.66
C ILE A 75 9.35 6.14 -36.19
N ASN A 76 9.57 5.11 -37.01
CA ASN A 76 10.57 4.07 -36.73
C ASN A 76 11.99 4.64 -36.64
N PHE A 77 12.33 5.63 -37.46
CA PHE A 77 13.60 6.34 -37.36
C PHE A 77 13.74 7.07 -36.03
N ILE A 78 12.73 7.86 -35.64
CA ILE A 78 12.77 8.68 -34.41
C ILE A 78 12.94 7.80 -33.17
N GLN A 79 12.27 6.64 -33.13
CA GLN A 79 12.41 5.69 -32.01
C GLN A 79 13.83 5.11 -31.86
N ARG A 80 14.69 5.21 -32.90
CA ARG A 80 16.06 4.68 -32.89
C ARG A 80 17.13 5.73 -32.62
N VAL A 81 16.79 7.02 -32.68
CA VAL A 81 17.74 8.09 -32.38
C VAL A 81 17.94 8.16 -30.86
N GLY A 82 19.16 7.90 -30.38
CA GLY A 82 19.47 7.90 -28.94
C GLY A 82 19.55 9.28 -28.28
N SER A 83 19.79 10.34 -29.06
CA SER A 83 19.93 11.72 -28.56
C SER A 83 18.58 12.45 -28.50
N SER A 84 18.19 12.97 -27.33
CA SER A 84 16.95 13.79 -27.17
C SER A 84 16.95 15.02 -28.08
N LYS A 85 18.08 15.74 -28.12
CA LYS A 85 18.21 16.99 -28.89
C LYS A 85 18.03 16.78 -30.39
N ASP A 86 18.48 15.63 -30.88
CA ASP A 86 18.41 15.31 -32.29
C ASP A 86 17.02 14.80 -32.68
N ARG A 87 16.31 14.12 -31.76
CA ARG A 87 14.89 13.79 -31.91
C ARG A 87 14.03 15.05 -31.97
N GLU A 88 14.30 16.03 -31.10
CA GLU A 88 13.56 17.29 -31.03
C GLU A 88 13.53 18.06 -32.37
N ARG A 89 14.52 17.85 -33.25
CA ARG A 89 14.55 18.47 -34.59
C ARG A 89 13.39 18.04 -35.49
N PHE A 90 12.78 16.88 -35.25
CA PHE A 90 11.69 16.35 -36.06
C PHE A 90 10.30 16.76 -35.55
N GLN A 91 10.21 17.55 -34.48
CA GLN A 91 8.91 17.95 -33.91
C GLN A 91 8.10 18.86 -34.84
N ASP A 92 8.75 19.60 -35.73
CA ASP A 92 8.12 20.46 -36.73
C ASP A 92 7.37 19.68 -37.82
N LEU A 93 7.61 18.37 -37.94
CA LEU A 93 6.89 17.47 -38.85
C LEU A 93 5.53 17.04 -38.32
N LEU A 94 5.28 17.11 -37.00
CA LEU A 94 4.04 16.65 -36.36
C LEU A 94 2.75 17.21 -37.02
N PRO A 95 2.65 18.50 -37.38
CA PRO A 95 1.48 19.02 -38.09
C PRO A 95 1.24 18.34 -39.43
N ALA A 96 2.31 18.13 -40.22
CA ALA A 96 2.21 17.45 -41.52
C ALA A 96 1.80 15.98 -41.38
N MET A 97 2.17 15.33 -40.27
CA MET A 97 1.71 13.97 -39.93
C MET A 97 0.20 13.94 -39.66
N MET A 98 -0.30 14.91 -38.86
CA MET A 98 -1.73 15.02 -38.55
C MET A 98 -2.55 15.31 -39.82
N ASP A 99 -2.07 16.21 -40.67
CA ASP A 99 -2.72 16.51 -41.96
C ASP A 99 -2.80 15.28 -42.87
N MET A 100 -1.78 14.43 -42.86
CA MET A 100 -1.77 13.18 -43.62
C MET A 100 -2.80 12.18 -43.06
N LEU A 101 -2.85 12.01 -41.74
CA LEU A 101 -3.84 11.15 -41.08
C LEU A 101 -5.27 11.60 -41.40
N ASN A 102 -5.54 12.90 -41.29
CA ASN A 102 -6.87 13.46 -41.61
C ASN A 102 -7.25 13.20 -43.07
N LYS A 103 -6.32 13.41 -44.02
CA LYS A 103 -6.56 13.08 -45.44
C LYS A 103 -6.83 11.59 -45.67
N ALA A 104 -6.09 10.71 -45.00
CA ALA A 104 -6.32 9.27 -45.10
C ALA A 104 -7.72 8.87 -44.61
N LEU A 105 -8.19 9.52 -43.53
CA LEU A 105 -9.54 9.32 -43.01
C LEU A 105 -10.62 9.90 -43.94
N GLU A 106 -10.40 11.08 -44.52
CA GLU A 106 -11.30 11.69 -45.51
C GLU A 106 -11.45 10.84 -46.79
N GLU A 107 -10.37 10.15 -47.21
CA GLU A 107 -10.36 9.25 -48.37
C GLU A 107 -10.93 7.84 -48.07
N ASN A 108 -11.46 7.60 -46.86
CA ASN A 108 -11.94 6.29 -46.35
C ASN A 108 -10.86 5.19 -46.28
N CYS A 109 -9.59 5.57 -46.16
CA CYS A 109 -8.48 4.65 -45.93
C CYS A 109 -8.27 4.39 -44.43
N GLU A 110 -9.35 4.08 -43.69
CA GLU A 110 -9.31 3.94 -42.22
C GLU A 110 -8.35 2.85 -41.74
N ALA A 111 -8.25 1.72 -42.43
CA ALA A 111 -7.33 0.64 -42.05
C ALA A 111 -5.86 1.09 -42.00
N SER A 112 -5.45 1.92 -42.96
CA SER A 112 -4.10 2.49 -42.98
C SER A 112 -3.92 3.54 -41.89
N ALA A 113 -4.91 4.40 -41.67
CA ALA A 113 -4.88 5.37 -40.58
C ALA A 113 -4.80 4.70 -39.20
N GLN A 114 -5.53 3.60 -38.99
CA GLN A 114 -5.47 2.80 -37.76
C GLN A 114 -4.06 2.25 -37.50
N SER A 115 -3.40 1.69 -38.53
CA SER A 115 -2.01 1.21 -38.41
C SER A 115 -1.05 2.33 -38.00
N GLU A 116 -1.20 3.52 -38.58
CA GLU A 116 -0.34 4.66 -38.24
C GLU A 116 -0.61 5.22 -36.84
N LEU A 117 -1.88 5.22 -36.40
CA LEU A 117 -2.24 5.57 -35.02
C LEU A 117 -1.62 4.59 -34.00
N GLU A 118 -1.60 3.29 -34.30
CA GLU A 118 -0.97 2.28 -33.44
C GLU A 118 0.55 2.55 -33.27
N ILE A 119 1.24 2.93 -34.34
CA ILE A 119 2.66 3.30 -34.33
C ILE A 119 2.90 4.62 -33.56
N LEU A 120 2.00 5.60 -33.72
CA LEU A 120 2.03 6.84 -32.95
C LEU A 120 1.82 6.62 -31.45
N ILE A 121 0.93 5.71 -31.07
CA ILE A 121 0.72 5.29 -29.68
C ILE A 121 2.01 4.70 -29.11
N GLU A 122 2.74 3.89 -29.86
CA GLU A 122 4.04 3.35 -29.44
C GLU A 122 5.08 4.47 -29.25
N LEU A 123 5.14 5.43 -30.18
CA LEU A 123 6.01 6.59 -30.04
C LEU A 123 5.68 7.41 -28.78
N ALA A 124 4.39 7.64 -28.50
CA ALA A 124 3.94 8.35 -27.29
C ALA A 124 4.31 7.61 -25.99
N LYS A 125 4.28 6.27 -25.98
CA LYS A 125 4.73 5.45 -24.84
C LYS A 125 6.22 5.58 -24.59
N ASN A 126 7.01 5.55 -25.66
CA ASN A 126 8.46 5.54 -25.59
C ASN A 126 9.01 6.95 -25.31
N GLU A 127 8.56 7.95 -26.08
CA GLU A 127 9.12 9.30 -26.16
C GLU A 127 8.03 10.39 -26.11
N PRO A 128 7.31 10.55 -24.99
CA PRO A 128 6.20 11.51 -24.86
C PRO A 128 6.64 12.97 -25.03
N SER A 129 7.88 13.31 -24.63
CA SER A 129 8.45 14.66 -24.76
C SER A 129 8.57 15.14 -26.21
N PHE A 130 8.56 14.21 -27.16
CA PHE A 130 8.57 14.52 -28.58
C PHE A 130 7.35 15.34 -29.00
N PHE A 131 6.20 15.15 -28.35
CA PHE A 131 4.96 15.85 -28.71
C PHE A 131 4.84 17.25 -28.08
N ARG A 132 5.80 17.66 -27.24
CA ARG A 132 5.67 18.85 -26.37
C ARG A 132 5.43 20.15 -27.15
N MET A 133 6.17 20.43 -28.22
CA MET A 133 6.05 21.71 -28.95
C MET A 133 4.80 21.82 -29.81
N GLN A 134 4.27 20.70 -30.32
CA GLN A 134 3.10 20.65 -31.21
C GLN A 134 1.88 20.02 -30.53
N LEU A 135 1.87 19.97 -29.20
CA LEU A 135 0.87 19.28 -28.41
C LEU A 135 -0.56 19.72 -28.75
N VAL A 136 -0.77 21.02 -28.96
CA VAL A 136 -2.10 21.57 -29.29
C VAL A 136 -2.62 21.05 -30.63
N VAL A 137 -1.76 20.96 -31.64
CA VAL A 137 -2.12 20.47 -32.99
C VAL A 137 -2.41 18.97 -32.93
N VAL A 138 -1.52 18.20 -32.29
CA VAL A 138 -1.64 16.74 -32.23
C VAL A 138 -2.87 16.32 -31.41
N VAL A 139 -3.02 16.83 -30.18
CA VAL A 139 -4.16 16.50 -29.33
C VAL A 139 -5.47 17.04 -29.92
N GLY A 140 -5.44 18.21 -30.56
CA GLY A 140 -6.61 18.75 -31.28
C GLY A 140 -7.08 17.82 -32.38
N SER A 141 -6.16 17.34 -33.23
CA SER A 141 -6.48 16.40 -34.31
C SER A 141 -7.04 15.08 -33.76
N MET A 142 -6.50 14.57 -32.65
CA MET A 142 -7.01 13.35 -32.01
C MET A 142 -8.41 13.54 -31.41
N PHE A 143 -8.74 14.73 -30.91
CA PHE A 143 -10.10 15.06 -30.48
C PHE A 143 -11.06 15.08 -31.65
N ASP A 144 -10.69 15.74 -32.75
CA ASP A 144 -11.52 15.79 -33.96
C ASP A 144 -11.81 14.37 -34.50
N ILE A 145 -10.80 13.49 -34.51
CA ILE A 145 -10.96 12.08 -34.90
C ILE A 145 -11.88 11.33 -33.93
N ALA A 146 -11.74 11.54 -32.62
CA ALA A 146 -12.54 10.85 -31.61
C ALA A 146 -14.02 11.27 -31.63
N GLU A 147 -14.33 12.52 -31.97
CA GLU A 147 -15.69 13.07 -32.02
C GLU A 147 -16.46 12.73 -33.31
N CYS A 148 -15.75 12.39 -34.38
CA CYS A 148 -16.36 12.19 -35.69
C CYS A 148 -17.15 10.85 -35.77
N GLU A 149 -18.48 10.94 -35.72
CA GLU A 149 -19.39 9.78 -35.73
C GLU A 149 -19.33 8.94 -37.01
N SER A 150 -18.81 9.47 -38.13
CA SER A 150 -18.71 8.73 -39.38
C SER A 150 -17.57 7.71 -39.39
N TYR A 151 -16.59 7.83 -38.48
CA TYR A 151 -15.45 6.92 -38.42
C TYR A 151 -15.75 5.64 -37.64
N GLU A 152 -15.02 4.57 -37.96
CA GLU A 152 -15.12 3.31 -37.25
C GLU A 152 -14.81 3.47 -35.75
N LYS A 153 -15.48 2.66 -34.91
CA LYS A 153 -15.24 2.65 -33.46
C LYS A 153 -13.76 2.41 -33.11
N LYS A 154 -13.08 1.53 -33.85
CA LYS A 154 -11.66 1.24 -33.64
C LYS A 154 -10.80 2.49 -33.86
N THR A 155 -11.06 3.25 -34.92
CA THR A 155 -10.36 4.52 -35.22
C THR A 155 -10.53 5.53 -34.09
N ARG A 156 -11.76 5.73 -33.62
CA ARG A 156 -12.06 6.63 -32.47
C ARG A 156 -11.38 6.17 -31.18
N HIS A 157 -11.37 4.86 -30.90
CA HIS A 157 -10.70 4.30 -29.73
C HIS A 157 -9.19 4.46 -29.76
N LEU A 158 -8.55 4.33 -30.94
CA LEU A 158 -7.11 4.57 -31.07
C LEU A 158 -6.76 6.04 -30.81
N ALA A 159 -7.57 6.99 -31.28
CA ALA A 159 -7.38 8.41 -30.97
C ALA A 159 -7.52 8.69 -29.45
N VAL A 160 -8.54 8.11 -28.80
CA VAL A 160 -8.71 8.18 -27.34
C VAL A 160 -7.51 7.56 -26.61
N GLU A 161 -7.04 6.39 -27.03
CA GLU A 161 -5.90 5.69 -26.43
C GLU A 161 -4.61 6.50 -26.56
N PHE A 162 -4.36 7.10 -27.72
CA PHE A 162 -3.19 7.97 -27.94
C PHE A 162 -3.15 9.12 -26.93
N VAL A 163 -4.27 9.84 -26.77
CA VAL A 163 -4.35 10.93 -25.78
C VAL A 163 -4.16 10.38 -24.37
N MET A 164 -4.76 9.23 -24.04
CA MET A 164 -4.62 8.62 -22.73
C MET A 164 -3.17 8.26 -22.40
N ILE A 165 -2.40 7.76 -23.37
CA ILE A 165 -0.98 7.47 -23.20
C ILE A 165 -0.20 8.74 -22.88
N LEU A 166 -0.47 9.86 -23.56
CA LEU A 166 0.16 11.14 -23.24
C LEU A 166 -0.22 11.64 -21.84
N VAL A 167 -1.44 11.38 -21.39
CA VAL A 167 -1.90 11.68 -20.03
C VAL A 167 -1.15 10.81 -18.99
N GLU A 168 -0.94 9.53 -19.28
CA GLU A 168 -0.25 8.58 -18.40
C GLU A 168 1.27 8.74 -18.39
N ALA A 169 1.84 9.33 -19.44
CA ALA A 169 3.27 9.62 -19.59
C ALA A 169 3.81 10.69 -18.61
N ARG A 170 3.03 11.07 -17.59
CA ARG A 170 3.38 12.06 -16.56
C ARG A 170 4.72 11.78 -15.87
N GLU A 171 5.12 10.52 -15.68
CA GLU A 171 6.40 10.17 -15.04
C GLU A 171 7.60 10.65 -15.86
N LYS A 172 7.47 10.68 -17.20
CA LYS A 172 8.51 11.15 -18.13
C LYS A 172 8.37 12.63 -18.46
N THR A 173 7.13 13.12 -18.54
CA THR A 173 6.79 14.51 -18.89
C THR A 173 5.65 15.01 -18.01
N PRO A 174 5.95 15.42 -16.76
CA PRO A 174 4.95 15.95 -15.84
C PRO A 174 4.25 17.17 -16.44
N GLY A 175 3.00 17.46 -16.09
CA GLY A 175 2.34 18.72 -16.49
C GLY A 175 2.15 19.01 -17.99
N MET A 176 2.73 18.23 -18.92
CA MET A 176 2.77 18.52 -20.35
C MET A 176 1.37 18.65 -20.93
N ILE A 177 0.48 17.70 -20.59
CA ILE A 177 -0.89 17.69 -21.12
C ILE A 177 -1.73 18.90 -20.67
N LYS A 178 -1.38 19.51 -19.53
CA LYS A 178 -2.06 20.71 -19.01
C LYS A 178 -1.76 21.96 -19.84
N LYS A 179 -0.71 21.95 -20.67
CA LYS A 179 -0.44 23.02 -21.64
C LYS A 179 -1.51 23.10 -22.73
N TYR A 180 -2.28 22.03 -22.95
CA TYR A 180 -3.44 22.08 -23.84
C TYR A 180 -4.61 22.83 -23.17
N PRO A 181 -5.15 23.91 -23.79
CA PRO A 181 -6.22 24.71 -23.19
C PRO A 181 -7.51 23.92 -22.97
N LEU A 182 -8.07 23.97 -21.75
CA LEU A 182 -9.31 23.27 -21.37
C LEU A 182 -9.27 21.76 -21.64
N PHE A 183 -8.07 21.15 -21.59
CA PHE A 183 -7.86 19.73 -21.90
C PHE A 183 -8.85 18.82 -21.17
N THR A 184 -8.91 18.92 -19.84
CA THR A 184 -9.73 18.05 -19.00
C THR A 184 -11.22 18.21 -19.32
N GLU A 185 -11.66 19.44 -19.59
CA GLU A 185 -13.05 19.73 -19.95
C GLU A 185 -13.43 19.08 -21.27
N LYS A 186 -12.63 19.27 -22.32
CA LYS A 186 -12.89 18.69 -23.64
C LYS A 186 -12.78 17.18 -23.63
N TYR A 187 -11.70 16.64 -23.07
CA TYR A 187 -11.47 15.20 -23.10
C TYR A 187 -12.51 14.43 -22.28
N PHE A 188 -12.91 14.96 -21.12
CA PHE A 188 -14.00 14.35 -20.34
C PHE A 188 -15.33 14.40 -21.10
N ALA A 189 -15.63 15.51 -21.79
CA ALA A 189 -16.84 15.63 -22.61
C ALA A 189 -16.86 14.61 -23.77
N ILE A 190 -15.73 14.41 -24.46
CA ILE A 190 -15.56 13.40 -25.51
C ILE A 190 -15.82 12.01 -24.96
N LEU A 191 -15.18 11.66 -23.84
CA LEU A 191 -15.39 10.35 -23.20
C LEU A 191 -16.85 10.14 -22.78
N LEU A 192 -17.51 11.18 -22.27
CA LEU A 192 -18.90 11.12 -21.83
C LEU A 192 -19.88 10.96 -23.01
N ASN A 193 -19.63 11.66 -24.12
CA ASN A 193 -20.39 11.52 -25.36
C ASN A 193 -20.24 10.12 -25.96
N LEU A 194 -19.00 9.62 -26.07
CA LEU A 194 -18.76 8.24 -26.53
C LEU A 194 -19.44 7.22 -25.62
N LEU A 195 -19.44 7.46 -24.31
CA LEU A 195 -20.06 6.56 -23.34
C LEU A 195 -21.58 6.51 -23.49
N GLU A 196 -22.23 7.62 -23.81
CA GLU A 196 -23.68 7.72 -24.09
C GLU A 196 -24.11 6.71 -25.17
N HIS A 197 -23.35 6.60 -26.26
CA HIS A 197 -23.67 5.70 -27.38
C HIS A 197 -23.45 4.22 -27.06
N GLU A 198 -22.64 3.91 -26.04
CA GLU A 198 -22.27 2.53 -25.67
C GLU A 198 -23.02 2.01 -24.44
N VAL A 199 -23.85 2.85 -23.80
CA VAL A 199 -24.68 2.40 -22.68
C VAL A 199 -25.65 1.32 -23.15
N TYR A 200 -25.65 0.20 -22.42
CA TYR A 200 -26.64 -0.86 -22.59
C TYR A 200 -27.20 -1.29 -21.23
N TYR A 201 -28.41 -1.86 -21.24
CA TYR A 201 -29.02 -2.47 -20.06
C TYR A 201 -29.10 -3.99 -20.26
N PRO A 202 -28.45 -4.80 -19.41
CA PRO A 202 -28.40 -6.25 -19.60
C PRO A 202 -29.78 -6.89 -19.42
N LEU A 203 -30.17 -7.73 -20.39
CA LEU A 203 -31.47 -8.41 -20.38
C LEU A 203 -31.52 -9.59 -19.38
N LEU A 204 -30.36 -10.10 -18.95
CA LEU A 204 -30.24 -11.18 -17.96
C LEU A 204 -29.40 -10.75 -16.75
N PRO A 205 -29.66 -11.32 -15.55
CA PRO A 205 -28.88 -11.02 -14.35
C PRO A 205 -27.50 -11.69 -14.39
N TYR A 206 -26.46 -10.97 -13.95
CA TYR A 206 -25.11 -11.51 -13.76
C TYR A 206 -25.12 -12.67 -12.73
N PRO A 207 -24.59 -13.88 -13.01
CA PRO A 207 -23.52 -14.18 -13.98
C PRO A 207 -24.00 -14.94 -15.24
N TYR A 208 -25.31 -15.02 -15.51
CA TYR A 208 -25.85 -15.80 -16.64
C TYR A 208 -25.48 -15.21 -18.01
N ASP A 209 -25.10 -13.93 -18.06
CA ASP A 209 -24.77 -13.22 -19.30
C ASP A 209 -23.25 -13.00 -19.47
N ARG A 210 -22.45 -14.08 -19.41
CA ARG A 210 -21.00 -14.01 -19.65
C ARG A 210 -20.63 -13.61 -21.09
N TRP A 211 -21.59 -13.66 -22.02
CA TRP A 211 -21.39 -13.52 -23.46
C TRP A 211 -21.81 -12.16 -24.04
N ASP A 212 -22.56 -11.33 -23.31
CA ASP A 212 -22.92 -9.97 -23.72
C ASP A 212 -22.02 -8.93 -23.03
N ARG A 213 -20.74 -8.88 -23.43
CA ARG A 213 -19.80 -7.84 -22.99
C ARG A 213 -19.69 -6.78 -24.06
N ASN A 214 -20.27 -5.60 -23.79
CA ASN A 214 -19.93 -4.43 -24.57
C ASN A 214 -18.47 -4.03 -24.30
N TYR A 215 -17.57 -4.42 -25.22
CA TYR A 215 -16.13 -4.11 -25.16
C TYR A 215 -15.85 -2.61 -25.22
N ASP A 216 -16.67 -1.86 -25.96
CA ASP A 216 -16.52 -0.42 -26.13
C ASP A 216 -16.85 0.30 -24.81
N LEU A 217 -17.94 -0.09 -24.15
CA LEU A 217 -18.29 0.39 -22.81
C LEU A 217 -17.17 0.08 -21.81
N ALA A 218 -16.61 -1.13 -21.84
CA ALA A 218 -15.51 -1.52 -20.94
C ALA A 218 -14.23 -0.70 -21.19
N PHE A 219 -13.91 -0.42 -22.46
CA PHE A 219 -12.78 0.43 -22.84
C PHE A 219 -12.95 1.86 -22.29
N LEU A 220 -14.12 2.48 -22.47
CA LEU A 220 -14.38 3.86 -22.03
C LEU A 220 -14.39 3.98 -20.49
N LYS A 221 -14.99 3.01 -19.79
CA LYS A 221 -14.92 2.92 -18.32
C LYS A 221 -13.47 2.87 -17.82
N LYS A 222 -12.64 2.07 -18.48
CA LYS A 222 -11.20 1.98 -18.19
C LYS A 222 -10.49 3.30 -18.47
N CYS A 223 -10.84 4.01 -19.54
CA CYS A 223 -10.28 5.32 -19.86
C CYS A 223 -10.62 6.37 -18.78
N LEU A 224 -11.87 6.46 -18.33
CA LEU A 224 -12.27 7.36 -17.24
C LEU A 224 -11.50 7.08 -15.94
N TRP A 225 -11.33 5.81 -15.62
CA TRP A 225 -10.53 5.39 -14.48
C TRP A 225 -9.06 5.82 -14.62
N ARG A 226 -8.43 5.56 -15.78
CA ARG A 226 -7.04 5.96 -16.09
C ARG A 226 -6.88 7.48 -16.01
N LEU A 227 -7.80 8.24 -16.61
CA LEU A 227 -7.81 9.71 -16.59
C LEU A 227 -7.80 10.26 -15.16
N SER A 228 -8.73 9.80 -14.33
CA SER A 228 -8.83 10.25 -12.94
C SER A 228 -7.60 9.86 -12.12
N HIS A 229 -6.95 8.74 -12.44
CA HIS A 229 -5.76 8.28 -11.74
C HIS A 229 -4.50 9.04 -12.16
N ALA A 230 -4.41 9.39 -13.44
CA ALA A 230 -3.28 10.08 -14.04
C ALA A 230 -3.29 11.59 -13.73
N LEU A 231 -4.44 12.26 -13.85
CA LEU A 231 -4.58 13.70 -13.58
C LEU A 231 -5.02 14.03 -12.14
N GLY A 232 -5.48 13.04 -11.38
CA GLY A 232 -5.93 13.25 -10.00
C GLY A 232 -7.28 13.96 -9.86
N GLY A 233 -7.84 13.83 -8.65
CA GLY A 233 -9.18 14.31 -8.33
C GLY A 233 -9.37 15.82 -8.31
N LYS A 234 -8.30 16.59 -8.05
CA LYS A 234 -8.36 18.06 -7.99
C LYS A 234 -8.59 18.67 -9.38
N THR A 235 -8.00 18.06 -10.42
CA THR A 235 -8.19 18.47 -11.81
C THR A 235 -9.46 17.88 -12.41
N VAL A 236 -9.71 16.57 -12.25
CA VAL A 236 -10.84 15.88 -12.90
C VAL A 236 -12.18 16.11 -12.18
N GLY A 237 -12.19 16.18 -10.85
CA GLY A 237 -13.40 16.23 -10.04
C GLY A 237 -14.33 17.41 -10.36
N PRO A 238 -13.85 18.67 -10.35
CA PRO A 238 -14.70 19.83 -10.63
C PRO A 238 -15.38 19.79 -12.00
N VAL A 239 -14.60 19.47 -13.04
CA VAL A 239 -15.08 19.31 -14.43
C VAL A 239 -16.11 18.19 -14.52
N ALA A 240 -15.80 17.04 -13.95
CA ALA A 240 -16.68 15.88 -13.97
C ALA A 240 -18.02 16.20 -13.28
N PHE A 241 -18.00 16.82 -12.10
CA PHE A 241 -19.24 17.12 -11.37
C PHE A 241 -20.15 18.11 -12.10
N GLU A 242 -19.59 19.04 -12.86
CA GLU A 242 -20.35 19.99 -13.68
C GLU A 242 -21.00 19.29 -14.87
N GLN A 243 -20.21 18.57 -15.68
CA GLN A 243 -20.72 17.89 -16.88
C GLN A 243 -21.66 16.71 -16.55
N VAL A 244 -21.37 15.94 -15.50
CA VAL A 244 -22.25 14.85 -15.00
C VAL A 244 -23.62 15.43 -14.61
N ARG A 245 -23.67 16.56 -13.90
CA ARG A 245 -24.95 17.20 -13.54
C ARG A 245 -25.78 17.58 -14.76
N ALA A 246 -25.14 18.08 -15.81
CA ALA A 246 -25.83 18.42 -17.05
C ALA A 246 -26.43 17.18 -17.73
N TYR A 247 -25.68 16.06 -17.77
CA TYR A 247 -26.16 14.81 -18.36
C TYR A 247 -27.25 14.11 -17.54
N LEU A 248 -27.22 14.22 -16.21
CA LEU A 248 -28.24 13.65 -15.33
C LEU A 248 -29.61 14.32 -15.49
N ALA A 249 -29.65 15.57 -15.97
CA ALA A 249 -30.87 16.34 -16.15
C ALA A 249 -31.57 16.10 -17.50
N ASP A 250 -30.99 15.28 -18.38
CA ASP A 250 -31.55 14.98 -19.71
C ASP A 250 -32.66 13.92 -19.64
N ASP A 251 -33.64 14.02 -20.53
CA ASP A 251 -34.80 13.11 -20.58
C ASP A 251 -34.47 11.75 -21.21
N SER A 252 -33.38 11.63 -21.97
CA SER A 252 -32.90 10.35 -22.49
C SER A 252 -32.42 9.47 -21.33
N TRP A 253 -32.58 8.15 -21.43
CA TRP A 253 -32.10 7.26 -20.37
C TRP A 253 -30.59 6.97 -20.51
N GLN A 254 -30.02 7.18 -21.69
CA GLN A 254 -28.61 6.93 -21.99
C GLN A 254 -27.68 7.93 -21.32
N LYS A 255 -28.01 9.23 -21.35
CA LYS A 255 -27.16 10.27 -20.74
C LYS A 255 -27.04 10.16 -19.22
N PRO A 256 -28.12 9.96 -18.45
CA PRO A 256 -28.02 9.69 -17.02
C PRO A 256 -27.21 8.42 -16.73
N CYS A 257 -27.35 7.36 -17.53
CA CYS A 257 -26.51 6.18 -17.39
C CYS A 257 -25.02 6.47 -17.65
N ALA A 258 -24.69 7.18 -18.72
CA ALA A 258 -23.31 7.56 -19.03
C ALA A 258 -22.71 8.40 -17.90
N ALA A 259 -23.46 9.38 -17.40
CA ALA A 259 -23.08 10.21 -16.27
C ALA A 259 -22.81 9.40 -14.99
N LEU A 260 -23.67 8.43 -14.68
CA LEU A 260 -23.49 7.55 -13.52
C LEU A 260 -22.27 6.62 -13.69
N TYR A 261 -22.04 6.06 -14.88
CA TYR A 261 -20.83 5.27 -15.15
C TYR A 261 -19.56 6.13 -15.06
N ALA A 262 -19.57 7.35 -15.60
CA ALA A 262 -18.46 8.27 -15.47
C ALA A 262 -18.14 8.57 -14.00
N LEU A 263 -19.17 8.90 -13.21
CA LEU A 263 -19.04 9.14 -11.78
C LEU A 263 -18.52 7.90 -11.02
N ALA A 264 -19.02 6.71 -11.37
CA ALA A 264 -18.59 5.44 -10.79
C ALA A 264 -17.11 5.15 -11.04
N HIS A 265 -16.60 5.43 -12.25
CA HIS A 265 -15.25 5.02 -12.64
C HIS A 265 -14.16 6.06 -12.35
N ILE A 266 -14.49 7.34 -12.13
CA ILE A 266 -13.53 8.33 -11.65
C ILE A 266 -13.31 8.31 -10.13
N VAL A 267 -14.16 7.59 -9.37
CA VAL A 267 -14.18 7.64 -7.89
C VAL A 267 -12.82 7.35 -7.25
N LYS A 268 -12.03 6.42 -7.82
CA LYS A 268 -10.74 6.05 -7.25
C LYS A 268 -9.74 7.20 -7.33
N GLY A 269 -9.66 7.87 -8.47
CA GLY A 269 -8.80 9.04 -8.68
C GLY A 269 -9.34 10.30 -8.01
N CYS A 270 -10.65 10.39 -7.81
CA CYS A 270 -11.34 11.55 -7.25
C CYS A 270 -11.76 11.40 -5.78
N SER A 271 -11.27 10.38 -5.07
CA SER A 271 -11.80 9.98 -3.76
C SER A 271 -11.79 11.11 -2.73
N GLU A 272 -10.67 11.82 -2.57
CA GLU A 272 -10.56 12.93 -1.61
C GLU A 272 -11.53 14.08 -1.93
N VAL A 273 -11.67 14.43 -3.21
CA VAL A 273 -12.56 15.52 -3.66
C VAL A 273 -14.02 15.12 -3.51
N MET A 274 -14.35 13.86 -3.79
CA MET A 274 -15.68 13.30 -3.56
C MET A 274 -16.01 13.21 -2.07
N ILE A 275 -15.06 12.85 -1.20
CA ILE A 275 -15.28 12.84 0.25
C ILE A 275 -15.61 14.24 0.77
N LYS A 276 -14.92 15.28 0.26
CA LYS A 276 -15.23 16.68 0.61
C LYS A 276 -16.60 17.14 0.11
N ASN A 277 -17.09 16.57 -0.99
CA ASN A 277 -18.36 16.92 -1.62
C ASN A 277 -19.39 15.78 -1.53
N MET A 278 -19.33 14.98 -0.46
CA MET A 278 -20.06 13.71 -0.36
C MET A 278 -21.56 13.86 -0.59
N ASN A 279 -22.20 14.84 0.09
CA ASN A 279 -23.63 15.09 -0.05
C ASN A 279 -24.04 15.32 -1.51
N LEU A 280 -23.28 16.14 -2.25
CA LEU A 280 -23.57 16.43 -3.65
C LEU A 280 -23.51 15.15 -4.50
N VAL A 281 -22.43 14.39 -4.37
CA VAL A 281 -22.17 13.17 -5.16
C VAL A 281 -23.20 12.08 -4.84
N VAL A 282 -23.59 11.93 -3.57
CA VAL A 282 -24.60 10.97 -3.15
C VAL A 282 -25.99 11.36 -3.63
N THR A 283 -26.37 12.63 -3.53
CA THR A 283 -27.66 13.11 -4.05
C THR A 283 -27.80 12.82 -5.55
N MET A 284 -26.76 13.11 -6.35
CA MET A 284 -26.76 12.79 -7.79
C MET A 284 -27.10 11.32 -8.08
N VAL A 285 -26.57 10.38 -7.28
CA VAL A 285 -26.82 8.95 -7.48
C VAL A 285 -28.18 8.51 -6.94
N LEU A 286 -28.57 9.01 -5.76
CA LEU A 286 -29.84 8.64 -5.12
C LEU A 286 -31.06 9.13 -5.93
N ASP A 287 -30.98 10.31 -6.54
CA ASP A 287 -32.06 10.85 -7.39
C ASP A 287 -32.36 9.95 -8.59
N CYS A 288 -31.36 9.23 -9.09
CA CYS A 288 -31.49 8.28 -10.20
C CYS A 288 -32.08 6.91 -9.79
N MET A 289 -32.14 6.58 -8.50
CA MET A 289 -32.68 5.29 -8.03
C MET A 289 -34.17 5.15 -8.28
N GLY A 290 -34.90 6.26 -8.44
CA GLY A 290 -36.33 6.28 -8.75
C GLY A 290 -36.64 6.44 -10.24
N HIS A 291 -35.64 6.42 -11.12
CA HIS A 291 -35.82 6.74 -12.54
C HIS A 291 -36.74 5.73 -13.25
N PRO A 292 -37.60 6.15 -14.21
CA PRO A 292 -38.53 5.25 -14.90
C PRO A 292 -37.84 4.08 -15.62
N HIS A 293 -36.68 4.34 -16.22
CA HIS A 293 -35.93 3.33 -16.96
C HIS A 293 -35.06 2.45 -16.04
N PRO A 294 -35.17 1.11 -16.08
CA PRO A 294 -34.42 0.20 -15.21
C PRO A 294 -32.91 0.26 -15.42
N GLY A 295 -32.45 0.63 -16.62
CA GLY A 295 -31.01 0.84 -16.89
C GLY A 295 -30.39 1.95 -16.04
N VAL A 296 -31.10 3.05 -15.81
CA VAL A 296 -30.60 4.16 -14.96
C VAL A 296 -30.55 3.73 -13.50
N ARG A 297 -31.60 3.03 -13.02
CA ARG A 297 -31.63 2.48 -11.67
C ARG A 297 -30.50 1.46 -11.46
N PHE A 298 -30.26 0.59 -12.43
CA PHE A 298 -29.14 -0.36 -12.40
C PHE A 298 -27.78 0.35 -12.33
N THR A 299 -27.53 1.32 -13.21
CA THR A 299 -26.26 2.06 -13.23
C THR A 299 -26.04 2.87 -11.95
N SER A 300 -27.11 3.36 -11.31
CA SER A 300 -27.00 4.01 -10.00
C SER A 300 -26.46 3.05 -8.93
N MET A 301 -26.82 1.76 -8.99
CA MET A 301 -26.30 0.75 -8.06
C MET A 301 -24.83 0.43 -8.32
N GLU A 302 -24.41 0.40 -9.59
CA GLU A 302 -23.01 0.26 -9.96
C GLU A 302 -22.16 1.41 -9.39
N ALA A 303 -22.66 2.65 -9.45
CA ALA A 303 -22.00 3.80 -8.82
C ALA A 303 -21.86 3.63 -7.30
N ILE A 304 -22.92 3.18 -6.62
CA ILE A 304 -22.88 2.87 -5.18
C ILE A 304 -21.85 1.78 -4.88
N HIS A 305 -21.72 0.74 -5.72
CA HIS A 305 -20.72 -0.32 -5.53
C HIS A 305 -19.29 0.23 -5.61
N GLU A 306 -19.00 1.10 -6.57
CA GLU A 306 -17.70 1.73 -6.70
C GLU A 306 -17.41 2.70 -5.53
N PHE A 307 -18.41 3.44 -5.06
CA PHE A 307 -18.29 4.29 -3.87
C PHE A 307 -17.99 3.45 -2.62
N LEU A 308 -18.69 2.34 -2.45
CA LEU A 308 -18.41 1.37 -1.39
C LEU A 308 -17.05 0.69 -1.56
N ARG A 309 -16.43 0.71 -2.74
CA ARG A 309 -15.08 0.17 -2.91
C ARG A 309 -14.01 1.19 -2.52
N PHE A 310 -14.19 2.45 -2.91
CA PHE A 310 -13.13 3.46 -2.88
C PHE A 310 -13.33 4.62 -1.90
N LEU A 311 -14.53 4.86 -1.38
CA LEU A 311 -14.84 5.95 -0.45
C LEU A 311 -15.03 5.49 1.01
N ARG A 312 -14.76 4.22 1.32
CA ARG A 312 -14.83 3.71 2.69
C ARG A 312 -13.69 4.22 3.57
N PRO A 313 -13.91 4.39 4.89
CA PRO A 313 -15.18 4.22 5.62
C PRO A 313 -16.12 5.45 5.52
N HIS A 314 -15.62 6.60 5.08
CA HIS A 314 -16.31 7.89 5.06
C HIS A 314 -17.71 7.87 4.42
N PHE A 315 -17.88 7.17 3.29
CA PHE A 315 -19.20 7.04 2.64
C PHE A 315 -20.24 6.39 3.55
N GLN A 316 -19.86 5.36 4.31
CA GLN A 316 -20.76 4.69 5.23
C GLN A 316 -21.06 5.59 6.43
N GLU A 317 -20.04 6.17 7.04
CA GLU A 317 -20.18 6.99 8.25
C GLU A 317 -21.02 8.26 8.01
N GLN A 318 -20.86 8.90 6.85
CA GLN A 318 -21.52 10.18 6.58
C GLN A 318 -22.90 10.02 5.92
N CYS A 319 -23.13 8.96 5.15
CA CYS A 319 -24.31 8.86 4.27
C CYS A 319 -25.29 7.74 4.63
N HIS A 320 -25.02 6.92 5.66
CA HIS A 320 -25.88 5.77 5.98
C HIS A 320 -27.36 6.14 6.17
N GLN A 321 -27.67 7.31 6.73
CA GLN A 321 -29.04 7.78 6.96
C GLN A 321 -29.84 8.01 5.68
N GLN A 322 -29.17 8.36 4.58
CA GLN A 322 -29.81 8.59 3.28
C GLN A 322 -29.75 7.33 2.41
N VAL A 323 -28.60 6.68 2.36
CA VAL A 323 -28.31 5.56 1.46
C VAL A 323 -29.01 4.27 1.90
N VAL A 324 -28.97 3.90 3.19
CA VAL A 324 -29.53 2.62 3.64
C VAL A 324 -31.05 2.55 3.44
N PRO A 325 -31.85 3.57 3.81
CA PRO A 325 -33.28 3.57 3.51
C PRO A 325 -33.59 3.51 2.00
N ALA A 326 -32.80 4.21 1.18
CA ALA A 326 -32.95 4.17 -0.28
C ALA A 326 -32.69 2.77 -0.84
N LEU A 327 -31.65 2.08 -0.35
CA LEU A 327 -31.35 0.69 -0.72
C LEU A 327 -32.45 -0.27 -0.27
N ILE A 328 -32.97 -0.13 0.95
CA ILE A 328 -34.10 -0.95 1.45
C ILE A 328 -35.32 -0.80 0.54
N LYS A 329 -35.62 0.43 0.09
CA LYS A 329 -36.72 0.68 -0.85
C LYS A 329 -36.43 0.07 -2.23
N ALA A 330 -35.20 0.18 -2.74
CA ALA A 330 -34.82 -0.36 -4.05
C ALA A 330 -34.77 -1.90 -4.08
N MET A 331 -34.77 -2.58 -2.93
CA MET A 331 -34.96 -4.04 -2.87
C MET A 331 -36.32 -4.50 -3.41
N ASP A 332 -37.31 -3.60 -3.47
CA ASP A 332 -38.65 -3.87 -4.01
C ASP A 332 -38.74 -3.59 -5.53
N ASP A 333 -37.63 -3.34 -6.24
CA ASP A 333 -37.67 -3.05 -7.68
C ASP A 333 -38.28 -4.19 -8.49
N ASP A 334 -39.01 -3.87 -9.56
CA ASP A 334 -39.61 -4.87 -10.44
C ASP A 334 -38.56 -5.58 -11.32
N SER A 335 -37.40 -4.96 -11.54
CA SER A 335 -36.29 -5.56 -12.26
C SER A 335 -35.46 -6.47 -11.36
N VAL A 336 -35.36 -7.74 -11.75
CA VAL A 336 -34.49 -8.73 -11.09
C VAL A 336 -33.03 -8.28 -11.08
N GLN A 337 -32.55 -7.64 -12.16
CA GLN A 337 -31.18 -7.14 -12.27
C GLN A 337 -30.91 -6.04 -11.25
N VAL A 338 -31.86 -5.10 -11.13
CA VAL A 338 -31.75 -4.02 -10.14
C VAL A 338 -31.80 -4.60 -8.73
N GLN A 339 -32.72 -5.53 -8.44
CA GLN A 339 -32.80 -6.20 -7.14
C GLN A 339 -31.48 -6.88 -6.75
N VAL A 340 -30.87 -7.66 -7.66
CA VAL A 340 -29.58 -8.33 -7.40
C VAL A 340 -28.48 -7.30 -7.14
N SER A 341 -28.43 -6.23 -7.94
CA SER A 341 -27.42 -5.17 -7.76
C SER A 341 -27.61 -4.40 -6.44
N VAL A 342 -28.86 -4.13 -6.02
CA VAL A 342 -29.18 -3.54 -4.72
C VAL A 342 -28.74 -4.45 -3.57
N ILE A 343 -29.02 -5.76 -3.65
CA ILE A 343 -28.57 -6.73 -2.64
C ILE A 343 -27.04 -6.74 -2.53
N ALA A 344 -26.33 -6.69 -3.67
CA ALA A 344 -24.87 -6.57 -3.69
C ALA A 344 -24.37 -5.24 -3.11
N ALA A 345 -25.09 -4.12 -3.31
CA ALA A 345 -24.73 -2.83 -2.72
C ALA A 345 -24.85 -2.88 -1.19
N VAL A 346 -25.96 -3.44 -0.70
CA VAL A 346 -26.20 -3.63 0.73
C VAL A 346 -25.15 -4.57 1.32
N TRP A 347 -24.73 -5.62 0.60
CA TRP A 347 -23.57 -6.42 0.99
C TRP A 347 -22.30 -5.60 1.13
N GLY A 348 -21.98 -4.75 0.16
CA GLY A 348 -20.81 -3.88 0.21
C GLY A 348 -20.82 -2.94 1.41
N PHE A 349 -22.03 -2.52 1.82
CA PHE A 349 -22.29 -1.67 2.98
C PHE A 349 -22.10 -2.42 4.31
N LEU A 350 -22.38 -3.73 4.33
CA LEU A 350 -22.37 -4.61 5.50
C LEU A 350 -21.10 -5.49 5.53
N ARG A 351 -20.02 -5.09 6.19
CA ARG A 351 -18.81 -5.93 6.38
C ARG A 351 -18.40 -6.06 7.85
N ALA A 352 -17.40 -6.91 8.13
CA ALA A 352 -16.98 -7.25 9.50
C ALA A 352 -16.63 -6.04 10.39
N ASP A 353 -16.30 -4.90 9.78
CA ASP A 353 -15.84 -3.69 10.47
C ASP A 353 -16.95 -2.62 10.58
N THR A 354 -18.22 -2.98 10.31
CA THR A 354 -19.30 -1.98 10.23
C THR A 354 -19.71 -1.46 11.63
N PRO A 355 -19.96 -0.15 11.82
CA PRO A 355 -20.17 0.41 13.16
C PRO A 355 -21.59 0.17 13.72
N GLU A 356 -21.75 0.41 15.03
CA GLU A 356 -22.96 0.16 15.82
C GLU A 356 -24.24 0.82 15.26
N TYR A 357 -24.12 1.92 14.50
CA TYR A 357 -25.26 2.64 13.90
C TYR A 357 -26.07 1.78 12.92
N LEU A 358 -25.52 0.65 12.44
CA LEU A 358 -26.26 -0.23 11.55
C LEU A 358 -27.45 -0.92 12.25
N THR A 359 -27.42 -1.01 13.58
CA THR A 359 -28.54 -1.55 14.37
C THR A 359 -29.87 -0.85 14.13
N LEU A 360 -29.82 0.44 13.79
CA LEU A 360 -30.99 1.24 13.45
C LEU A 360 -31.77 0.69 12.25
N TYR A 361 -31.11 -0.04 11.34
CA TYR A 361 -31.67 -0.53 10.08
C TYR A 361 -31.89 -2.04 10.05
N ILE A 362 -31.50 -2.77 11.11
CA ILE A 362 -31.50 -4.25 11.12
C ILE A 362 -32.89 -4.82 10.87
N HIS A 363 -33.92 -4.30 11.54
CA HIS A 363 -35.28 -4.82 11.37
C HIS A 363 -35.77 -4.66 9.92
N GLY A 364 -35.59 -3.48 9.32
CA GLY A 364 -35.96 -3.22 7.93
C GLY A 364 -35.19 -4.11 6.94
N LEU A 365 -33.89 -4.33 7.17
CA LEU A 365 -33.08 -5.22 6.34
C LEU A 365 -33.46 -6.70 6.50
N LEU A 366 -33.69 -7.17 7.72
CA LEU A 366 -34.07 -8.56 7.97
C LEU A 366 -35.43 -8.89 7.36
N ASP A 367 -36.42 -8.03 7.54
CA ASP A 367 -37.77 -8.24 6.99
C ASP A 367 -37.74 -8.35 5.46
N LYS A 368 -37.01 -7.44 4.79
CA LYS A 368 -36.83 -7.48 3.33
C LYS A 368 -36.07 -8.70 2.85
N LEU A 369 -34.96 -9.05 3.50
CA LEU A 369 -34.17 -10.22 3.09
C LEU A 369 -34.90 -11.54 3.31
N LEU A 370 -35.75 -11.64 4.34
CA LEU A 370 -36.65 -12.78 4.53
C LEU A 370 -37.65 -12.89 3.39
N GLN A 371 -38.28 -11.78 2.99
CA GLN A 371 -39.18 -11.77 1.83
C GLN A 371 -38.44 -12.24 0.56
N LEU A 372 -37.27 -11.67 0.27
CA LEU A 372 -36.47 -12.01 -0.91
C LEU A 372 -35.87 -13.43 -0.88
N SER A 373 -35.63 -14.00 0.30
CA SER A 373 -35.18 -15.39 0.44
C SER A 373 -36.21 -16.41 -0.08
N SER A 374 -37.48 -16.00 -0.18
CA SER A 374 -38.58 -16.78 -0.73
C SER A 374 -38.93 -16.43 -2.19
N HIS A 375 -38.21 -15.50 -2.82
CA HIS A 375 -38.47 -14.96 -4.16
C HIS A 375 -38.46 -16.01 -5.26
N THR A 376 -39.31 -15.98 -6.29
CA THR A 376 -39.39 -17.08 -7.30
C THR A 376 -38.08 -17.32 -8.07
N VAL A 377 -37.32 -16.26 -8.36
CA VAL A 377 -36.04 -16.32 -9.09
C VAL A 377 -34.91 -16.83 -8.18
N ALA A 378 -34.28 -17.93 -8.58
CA ALA A 378 -33.22 -18.60 -7.81
C ALA A 378 -32.09 -17.64 -7.40
N MET A 379 -31.60 -16.81 -8.34
CA MET A 379 -30.50 -15.88 -8.06
C MET A 379 -30.81 -14.89 -6.94
N VAL A 380 -31.99 -14.28 -6.94
CA VAL A 380 -32.42 -13.35 -5.88
C VAL A 380 -32.43 -14.06 -4.53
N LYS A 381 -32.95 -15.30 -4.46
CA LYS A 381 -32.89 -16.12 -3.24
C LYS A 381 -31.46 -16.31 -2.77
N GLU A 382 -30.52 -16.62 -3.67
CA GLU A 382 -29.14 -16.92 -3.31
C GLU A 382 -28.40 -15.70 -2.76
N TYR A 383 -28.52 -14.55 -3.42
CA TYR A 383 -27.91 -13.29 -2.97
C TYR A 383 -28.52 -12.84 -1.64
N ALA A 384 -29.85 -12.85 -1.51
CA ALA A 384 -30.54 -12.48 -0.28
C ALA A 384 -30.17 -13.40 0.89
N SER A 385 -30.14 -14.72 0.66
CA SER A 385 -29.75 -15.70 1.68
C SER A 385 -28.31 -15.51 2.13
N SER A 386 -27.41 -15.19 1.21
CA SER A 386 -26.00 -14.98 1.54
C SER A 386 -25.83 -13.68 2.35
N LEU A 387 -26.57 -12.62 2.02
CA LEU A 387 -26.52 -11.35 2.76
C LEU A 387 -27.12 -11.50 4.16
N PHE A 388 -28.19 -12.28 4.30
CA PHE A 388 -28.76 -12.64 5.58
C PHE A 388 -27.73 -13.31 6.51
N LYS A 389 -26.88 -14.20 5.99
CA LYS A 389 -25.77 -14.80 6.77
C LYS A 389 -24.79 -13.76 7.28
N LEU A 390 -24.43 -12.80 6.43
CA LEU A 390 -23.47 -11.75 6.76
C LEU A 390 -23.99 -10.86 7.89
N LEU A 391 -25.26 -10.46 7.83
CA LEU A 391 -25.94 -9.75 8.92
C LEU A 391 -25.95 -10.55 10.22
N ALA A 392 -26.26 -11.84 10.15
CA ALA A 392 -26.27 -12.71 11.33
C ALA A 392 -24.88 -12.82 11.99
N LYS A 393 -23.81 -12.93 11.18
CA LYS A 393 -22.42 -12.93 11.67
C LYS A 393 -22.07 -11.61 12.35
N HIS A 394 -22.36 -10.49 11.70
CA HIS A 394 -22.06 -9.15 12.21
C HIS A 394 -22.74 -8.90 13.56
N PHE A 395 -24.01 -9.28 13.69
CA PHE A 395 -24.75 -9.14 14.95
C PHE A 395 -24.14 -9.96 16.11
N LYS A 396 -23.62 -11.15 15.80
CA LYS A 396 -22.92 -11.98 16.80
C LYS A 396 -21.65 -11.32 17.35
N GLU A 397 -20.90 -10.65 16.48
CA GLU A 397 -19.64 -9.99 16.85
C GLU A 397 -19.90 -8.73 17.69
N CYS A 398 -20.87 -7.89 17.30
CA CYS A 398 -21.19 -6.65 18.01
C CYS A 398 -21.97 -6.87 19.32
N TYR A 399 -22.82 -7.90 19.41
CA TYR A 399 -23.80 -8.04 20.51
C TYR A 399 -23.70 -9.37 21.26
N ARG A 400 -22.49 -9.75 21.69
CA ARG A 400 -22.20 -10.98 22.46
C ARG A 400 -23.20 -11.28 23.60
N ASN A 401 -23.79 -10.24 24.20
CA ASN A 401 -24.75 -10.32 25.30
C ASN A 401 -26.23 -10.31 24.87
N ASN A 402 -26.58 -9.72 23.71
CA ASN A 402 -27.97 -9.65 23.19
C ASN A 402 -28.26 -10.64 22.05
N TYR A 403 -27.25 -11.42 21.64
CA TYR A 403 -27.37 -12.47 20.62
C TYR A 403 -28.47 -13.51 20.95
N GLU A 404 -28.74 -13.76 22.23
CA GLU A 404 -29.81 -14.63 22.73
C GLU A 404 -31.21 -14.24 22.22
N CYS A 405 -31.47 -12.95 21.97
CA CYS A 405 -32.79 -12.48 21.51
C CYS A 405 -33.06 -12.72 20.01
N ILE A 406 -32.02 -12.76 19.17
CA ILE A 406 -32.14 -12.96 17.71
C ILE A 406 -31.92 -14.43 17.31
N ASN A 407 -31.25 -15.22 18.16
CA ASN A 407 -31.00 -16.64 17.99
C ASN A 407 -32.27 -17.49 17.66
N PRO A 408 -33.45 -17.24 18.26
CA PRO A 408 -34.67 -17.99 17.91
C PRO A 408 -35.16 -17.69 16.49
N LEU A 409 -35.06 -16.43 16.05
CA LEU A 409 -35.45 -15.98 14.71
C LEU A 409 -34.53 -16.58 13.64
N LEU A 410 -33.22 -16.62 13.91
CA LEU A 410 -32.21 -17.27 13.06
C LEU A 410 -32.40 -18.79 13.00
N LYS A 411 -32.67 -19.44 14.14
CA LYS A 411 -32.94 -20.89 14.22
C LYS A 411 -34.23 -21.30 13.50
N ALA A 412 -35.32 -20.55 13.67
CA ALA A 412 -36.58 -20.84 12.98
C ALA A 412 -36.45 -20.67 11.44
N THR A 413 -35.60 -19.73 11.00
CA THR A 413 -35.30 -19.48 9.59
C THR A 413 -34.38 -20.56 8.99
N LEU A 414 -33.38 -21.03 9.77
CA LEU A 414 -32.48 -22.14 9.41
C LEU A 414 -33.23 -23.45 9.16
N VAL A 415 -34.28 -23.73 9.93
CA VAL A 415 -35.08 -24.97 9.80
C VAL A 415 -35.96 -24.94 8.53
N LYS A 416 -36.25 -23.76 7.98
CA LYS A 416 -37.03 -23.60 6.74
C LYS A 416 -36.20 -23.74 5.46
N LEU A 417 -34.89 -23.58 5.52
CA LEU A 417 -34.01 -23.64 4.36
C LEU A 417 -33.32 -25.02 4.29
N ASN A 418 -33.66 -25.82 3.27
CA ASN A 418 -33.09 -27.17 3.11
C ASN A 418 -31.55 -27.14 3.01
N PHE A 419 -30.90 -28.04 3.74
CA PHE A 419 -29.44 -28.12 3.96
C PHE A 419 -28.58 -28.23 2.69
N SER A 420 -28.15 -27.10 2.14
CA SER A 420 -27.03 -26.95 1.19
C SER A 420 -25.68 -26.64 1.88
N SER A 421 -24.54 -26.77 1.18
CA SER A 421 -23.17 -26.40 1.64
C SER A 421 -23.08 -25.02 2.30
N LYS A 422 -23.92 -24.10 1.83
CA LYS A 422 -24.17 -22.75 2.32
C LYS A 422 -24.67 -22.70 3.79
N HIS A 423 -25.32 -23.75 4.31
CA HIS A 423 -25.80 -23.84 5.70
C HIS A 423 -24.70 -24.30 6.68
N ILE A 424 -23.72 -25.07 6.20
CA ILE A 424 -22.54 -25.46 6.99
C ILE A 424 -21.71 -24.21 7.32
N GLU A 425 -21.55 -23.29 6.37
CA GLU A 425 -20.91 -21.98 6.59
C GLU A 425 -21.62 -21.12 7.64
N MET A 426 -22.95 -21.17 7.67
CA MET A 426 -23.77 -20.45 8.66
C MET A 426 -23.61 -21.06 10.05
N MET A 427 -23.57 -22.39 10.17
CA MET A 427 -23.26 -23.06 11.45
C MET A 427 -21.84 -22.75 11.94
N MET A 428 -20.86 -22.64 11.03
CA MET A 428 -19.46 -22.32 11.36
C MET A 428 -19.29 -20.87 11.85
N SER A 429 -19.91 -19.89 11.19
CA SER A 429 -19.84 -18.46 11.59
C SER A 429 -20.53 -18.18 12.93
N LEU A 430 -21.55 -18.99 13.28
CA LEU A 430 -22.28 -18.89 14.54
C LEU A 430 -21.61 -19.65 15.71
N HIS A 431 -20.53 -20.39 15.48
CA HIS A 431 -19.83 -21.18 16.51
C HIS A 431 -19.10 -20.33 17.58
N LYS A 432 -19.28 -20.64 18.88
CA LYS A 432 -18.48 -20.09 19.99
C LYS A 432 -17.29 -21.03 20.29
N PRO A 433 -16.10 -20.52 20.68
CA PRO A 433 -15.03 -21.37 21.21
C PRO A 433 -15.56 -22.16 22.41
N GLY A 434 -15.45 -23.49 22.37
CA GLY A 434 -15.91 -24.38 23.44
C GLY A 434 -17.23 -25.12 23.18
N CYS A 435 -17.87 -24.98 22.00
CA CYS A 435 -19.06 -25.77 21.66
C CYS A 435 -18.66 -27.17 21.15
N SER A 436 -19.33 -28.22 21.66
CA SER A 436 -19.02 -29.64 21.46
C SER A 436 -19.39 -30.23 20.08
N VAL A 437 -19.11 -29.53 18.98
CA VAL A 437 -19.27 -30.09 17.63
C VAL A 437 -17.92 -30.61 17.15
N LEU A 438 -17.85 -31.84 16.61
CA LEU A 438 -16.61 -32.44 16.13
C LEU A 438 -16.07 -31.68 14.89
N PRO A 439 -14.94 -30.95 14.99
CA PRO A 439 -14.35 -30.19 13.88
C PRO A 439 -14.01 -31.05 12.66
N GLU A 440 -13.64 -32.30 12.89
CA GLU A 440 -13.34 -33.31 11.88
C GLU A 440 -14.54 -33.57 10.97
N GLN A 441 -15.74 -33.75 11.53
CA GLN A 441 -16.96 -34.02 10.76
C GLN A 441 -17.36 -32.83 9.88
N ILE A 442 -17.17 -31.61 10.38
CA ILE A 442 -17.42 -30.39 9.59
C ILE A 442 -16.41 -30.31 8.43
N MET A 443 -15.13 -30.59 8.69
CA MET A 443 -14.10 -30.55 7.66
C MET A 443 -14.30 -31.66 6.62
N GLU A 444 -14.65 -32.87 7.03
CA GLU A 444 -15.01 -33.97 6.12
C GLU A 444 -16.22 -33.61 5.25
N ALA A 445 -17.24 -32.96 5.82
CA ALA A 445 -18.38 -32.47 5.07
C ALA A 445 -17.99 -31.37 4.06
N VAL A 446 -17.10 -30.45 4.43
CA VAL A 446 -16.56 -29.43 3.51
C VAL A 446 -15.76 -30.08 2.38
N MET A 447 -14.91 -31.06 2.69
CA MET A 447 -14.07 -31.75 1.71
C MET A 447 -14.87 -32.64 0.76
N SER A 448 -15.94 -33.27 1.25
CA SER A 448 -16.87 -34.11 0.48
C SER A 448 -17.94 -33.31 -0.27
N SER A 449 -18.17 -32.04 0.12
CA SER A 449 -19.09 -31.18 -0.63
C SER A 449 -18.58 -30.95 -2.05
N LYS A 450 -19.47 -31.15 -3.02
CA LYS A 450 -19.38 -30.53 -4.33
C LYS A 450 -20.02 -29.15 -4.17
N GLY A 451 -19.41 -28.11 -4.74
CA GLY A 451 -20.05 -26.79 -4.89
C GLY A 451 -21.42 -26.89 -5.56
N SER A 452 -22.09 -25.76 -5.78
CA SER A 452 -23.32 -25.70 -6.58
C SER A 452 -23.19 -26.58 -7.84
N GLN A 453 -24.25 -27.27 -8.25
CA GLN A 453 -24.25 -28.31 -9.30
C GLN A 453 -23.73 -27.86 -10.70
N GLU A 454 -23.27 -26.62 -10.85
CA GLU A 454 -22.80 -25.99 -12.11
C GLU A 454 -21.36 -25.43 -12.05
N ASP A 455 -20.63 -25.61 -10.94
CA ASP A 455 -19.30 -25.00 -10.75
C ASP A 455 -18.12 -25.83 -11.34
N ASP A 456 -17.24 -25.16 -12.09
CA ASP A 456 -15.91 -25.67 -12.54
C ASP A 456 -15.11 -26.22 -11.33
N GLU A 457 -14.26 -27.24 -11.54
CA GLU A 457 -13.44 -27.87 -10.47
C GLU A 457 -12.63 -26.83 -9.68
N ASP A 458 -12.24 -25.76 -10.35
CA ASP A 458 -11.53 -24.62 -9.78
C ASP A 458 -12.32 -23.92 -8.67
N THR A 459 -13.59 -23.61 -8.92
CA THR A 459 -14.46 -22.87 -7.98
C THR A 459 -14.73 -23.71 -6.73
N ASN A 460 -14.94 -25.02 -6.90
CA ASN A 460 -15.11 -25.94 -5.79
C ASN A 460 -13.86 -26.02 -4.89
N THR A 461 -12.67 -26.01 -5.51
CA THR A 461 -11.41 -26.02 -4.78
C THR A 461 -11.20 -24.73 -3.98
N ILE A 462 -11.48 -23.57 -4.59
CA ILE A 462 -11.43 -22.27 -3.91
C ILE A 462 -12.36 -22.25 -2.70
N PHE A 463 -13.60 -22.73 -2.86
CA PHE A 463 -14.57 -22.84 -1.77
C PHE A 463 -14.06 -23.67 -0.59
N LYS A 464 -13.39 -24.81 -0.85
CA LYS A 464 -12.79 -25.65 0.19
C LYS A 464 -11.66 -24.94 0.92
N LEU A 465 -10.79 -24.24 0.21
CA LEU A 465 -9.68 -23.48 0.80
C LEU A 465 -10.19 -22.33 1.70
N GLU A 466 -11.17 -21.57 1.23
CA GLU A 466 -11.76 -20.47 2.02
C GLU A 466 -12.41 -20.96 3.31
N ASN A 467 -13.14 -22.07 3.25
CA ASN A 467 -13.78 -22.66 4.43
C ASN A 467 -12.77 -23.25 5.40
N THR A 468 -11.65 -23.76 4.90
CA THR A 468 -10.53 -24.24 5.72
C THR A 468 -9.93 -23.10 6.55
N ILE A 469 -9.71 -21.92 5.94
CA ILE A 469 -9.20 -20.73 6.67
C ILE A 469 -10.17 -20.36 7.80
N LYS A 470 -11.47 -20.20 7.48
CA LYS A 470 -12.50 -19.81 8.45
C LYS A 470 -12.56 -20.77 9.63
N LEU A 471 -12.47 -22.08 9.38
CA LEU A 471 -12.49 -23.10 10.44
C LEU A 471 -11.23 -23.04 11.30
N CYS A 472 -10.06 -22.87 10.69
CA CYS A 472 -8.80 -22.74 11.41
C CYS A 472 -8.80 -21.50 12.34
N GLU A 473 -9.31 -20.38 11.86
CA GLU A 473 -9.44 -19.15 12.64
C GLU A 473 -10.41 -19.31 13.83
N ALA A 474 -11.54 -20.00 13.62
CA ALA A 474 -12.55 -20.20 14.66
C ALA A 474 -12.10 -21.16 15.78
N ILE A 475 -11.35 -22.21 15.44
CA ILE A 475 -11.00 -23.30 16.36
C ILE A 475 -9.59 -23.14 16.96
N GLY A 476 -8.70 -22.41 16.29
CA GLY A 476 -7.33 -22.18 16.75
C GLY A 476 -6.56 -23.50 16.90
N LYS A 477 -5.92 -23.72 18.07
CA LYS A 477 -5.10 -24.91 18.34
C LYS A 477 -5.85 -26.25 18.23
N GLY A 478 -7.19 -26.25 18.31
CA GLY A 478 -8.01 -27.45 18.11
C GLY A 478 -8.03 -27.95 16.66
N PHE A 479 -7.62 -27.10 15.70
CA PHE A 479 -7.55 -27.44 14.28
C PHE A 479 -6.50 -28.51 13.96
N LEU A 480 -5.59 -28.83 14.90
CA LEU A 480 -4.61 -29.90 14.75
C LEU A 480 -5.23 -31.22 14.29
N ARG A 481 -6.46 -31.54 14.71
CA ARG A 481 -7.11 -32.79 14.32
C ARG A 481 -7.58 -32.84 12.87
N CYS A 482 -7.73 -31.67 12.23
CA CYS A 482 -8.15 -31.55 10.83
C CYS A 482 -6.96 -31.55 9.85
N THR A 483 -5.71 -31.42 10.33
CA THR A 483 -4.55 -31.25 9.44
C THR A 483 -4.32 -32.45 8.54
N GLY A 484 -4.57 -33.68 9.01
CA GLY A 484 -4.46 -34.90 8.20
C GLY A 484 -5.39 -34.90 6.97
N ILE A 485 -6.55 -34.25 7.08
CA ILE A 485 -7.53 -34.13 6.00
C ILE A 485 -7.14 -33.00 5.03
N VAL A 486 -6.64 -31.90 5.57
CA VAL A 486 -6.47 -30.63 4.83
C VAL A 486 -5.13 -30.53 4.11
N MET A 487 -4.03 -30.94 4.76
CA MET A 487 -2.66 -30.71 4.25
C MET A 487 -2.40 -31.28 2.84
N PRO A 488 -2.92 -32.47 2.46
CA PRO A 488 -2.75 -32.98 1.09
C PRO A 488 -3.31 -32.02 0.02
N LEU A 489 -4.50 -31.45 0.24
CA LEU A 489 -5.11 -30.49 -0.69
C LEU A 489 -4.29 -29.20 -0.76
N LEU A 490 -3.79 -28.71 0.38
CA LEU A 490 -2.98 -27.49 0.43
C LEU A 490 -1.68 -27.66 -0.36
N PHE A 491 -0.99 -28.78 -0.19
CA PHE A 491 0.25 -29.05 -0.94
C PHE A 491 -0.01 -29.21 -2.43
N GLN A 492 -1.06 -29.94 -2.82
CA GLN A 492 -1.45 -30.06 -4.22
C GLN A 492 -1.72 -28.70 -4.87
N CYS A 493 -2.49 -27.83 -4.19
CA CYS A 493 -2.82 -26.50 -4.71
C CYS A 493 -1.60 -25.57 -4.72
N ALA A 494 -0.75 -25.62 -3.70
CA ALA A 494 0.47 -24.82 -3.61
C ALA A 494 1.53 -25.25 -4.64
N GLN A 495 1.57 -26.53 -5.04
CA GLN A 495 2.46 -27.05 -6.08
C GLN A 495 1.90 -26.93 -7.50
N LEU A 496 0.65 -26.50 -7.66
CA LEU A 496 0.01 -26.37 -8.97
C LEU A 496 0.84 -25.47 -9.91
N GLU A 497 1.26 -26.05 -11.03
CA GLU A 497 1.84 -25.29 -12.14
C GLU A 497 0.68 -24.78 -13.00
N PRO A 498 0.52 -23.46 -13.17
CA PRO A 498 -0.62 -22.96 -13.90
C PRO A 498 -0.37 -23.09 -15.41
N ASP A 499 -1.40 -23.46 -16.17
CA ASP A 499 -1.32 -23.58 -17.62
C ASP A 499 -0.91 -22.26 -18.26
N LYS A 500 0.15 -22.31 -19.08
CA LYS A 500 0.73 -21.16 -19.78
C LYS A 500 0.36 -21.23 -21.25
N ILE A 501 -0.32 -20.20 -21.75
CA ILE A 501 -0.55 -20.00 -23.18
C ILE A 501 0.43 -18.92 -23.63
N ILE A 502 1.36 -19.25 -24.54
CA ILE A 502 2.30 -18.28 -25.09
C ILE A 502 1.65 -17.65 -26.33
N LEU A 503 1.45 -16.34 -26.29
CA LEU A 503 0.99 -15.56 -27.43
C LEU A 503 2.20 -14.94 -28.14
N SER A 504 2.31 -15.19 -29.44
CA SER A 504 3.24 -14.50 -30.33
C SER A 504 2.75 -13.08 -30.64
N PRO A 505 3.65 -12.15 -31.00
CA PRO A 505 3.28 -10.77 -31.35
C PRO A 505 2.24 -10.67 -32.47
N ASP A 506 2.24 -11.62 -33.42
CA ASP A 506 1.29 -11.63 -34.55
C ASP A 506 -0.08 -12.28 -34.25
N SER A 507 -0.32 -12.74 -33.02
CA SER A 507 -1.58 -13.42 -32.67
C SER A 507 -2.63 -12.43 -32.16
N ASP A 508 -3.80 -12.42 -32.81
CA ASP A 508 -4.96 -11.58 -32.45
C ASP A 508 -5.24 -11.64 -30.93
N HIS A 509 -4.91 -10.54 -30.24
CA HIS A 509 -5.03 -10.41 -28.78
C HIS A 509 -6.49 -10.40 -28.29
N THR A 510 -7.45 -10.38 -29.22
CA THR A 510 -8.90 -10.18 -29.03
C THR A 510 -9.65 -11.39 -28.48
N CYS A 511 -9.06 -12.60 -28.54
CA CYS A 511 -9.77 -13.85 -28.22
C CYS A 511 -9.75 -14.26 -26.72
N LEU A 512 -9.03 -13.55 -25.85
CA LEU A 512 -8.85 -13.95 -24.45
C LEU A 512 -9.32 -12.85 -23.48
N ASP A 513 -10.30 -13.19 -22.64
CA ASP A 513 -10.87 -12.31 -21.63
C ASP A 513 -9.84 -11.95 -20.54
N ASP A 514 -9.38 -10.70 -20.54
CA ASP A 514 -8.46 -10.10 -19.55
C ASP A 514 -8.97 -10.22 -18.11
N SER A 515 -10.27 -10.40 -17.88
CA SER A 515 -10.81 -10.62 -16.55
C SER A 515 -10.41 -12.00 -16.00
N SER A 516 -10.28 -13.00 -16.88
CA SER A 516 -10.00 -14.40 -16.54
C SER A 516 -8.52 -14.78 -16.62
N ILE A 517 -7.70 -13.96 -17.27
CA ILE A 517 -6.30 -14.28 -17.61
C ILE A 517 -5.33 -13.23 -17.06
N HIS A 518 -4.23 -13.69 -16.50
CA HIS A 518 -3.09 -12.88 -16.08
C HIS A 518 -2.02 -12.94 -17.17
N ARG A 519 -1.60 -11.79 -17.68
CA ARG A 519 -0.59 -11.68 -18.73
C ARG A 519 0.76 -11.30 -18.11
N VAL A 520 1.79 -12.05 -18.45
CA VAL A 520 3.19 -11.80 -18.06
C VAL A 520 3.99 -11.58 -19.33
N LYS A 521 4.58 -10.40 -19.51
CA LYS A 521 5.45 -10.11 -20.65
C LYS A 521 6.84 -10.66 -20.36
N VAL A 522 7.37 -11.49 -21.25
CA VAL A 522 8.72 -12.06 -21.17
C VAL A 522 9.40 -11.80 -22.52
N GLY A 523 10.26 -10.78 -22.57
CA GLY A 523 10.81 -10.27 -23.84
C GLY A 523 9.70 -9.78 -24.77
N ASP A 524 9.68 -10.29 -26.01
CA ASP A 524 8.70 -9.93 -27.05
C ASP A 524 7.42 -10.80 -27.01
N SER A 525 7.37 -11.81 -26.13
CA SER A 525 6.22 -12.73 -26.02
C SER A 525 5.39 -12.46 -24.77
N THR A 526 4.09 -12.70 -24.85
CA THR A 526 3.16 -12.56 -23.71
C THR A 526 2.64 -13.92 -23.26
N ILE A 527 2.91 -14.28 -22.01
CA ILE A 527 2.42 -15.51 -21.39
C ILE A 527 1.08 -15.22 -20.71
N CYS A 528 0.03 -15.92 -21.12
CA CYS A 528 -1.31 -15.85 -20.56
C CYS A 528 -1.55 -17.02 -19.59
N ILE A 529 -2.02 -16.70 -18.39
CA ILE A 529 -2.22 -17.67 -17.30
C ILE A 529 -3.63 -17.54 -16.73
N LYS A 530 -4.36 -18.64 -16.54
CA LYS A 530 -5.72 -18.62 -15.94
C LYS A 530 -5.68 -18.09 -14.50
N LYS A 531 -6.39 -16.99 -14.20
CA LYS A 531 -6.41 -16.36 -12.87
C LYS A 531 -6.99 -17.26 -11.78
N SER A 532 -7.97 -18.12 -12.10
CA SER A 532 -8.53 -19.08 -11.12
C SER A 532 -7.47 -20.02 -10.57
N SER A 533 -6.55 -20.50 -11.42
CA SER A 533 -5.42 -21.34 -11.03
C SER A 533 -4.45 -20.60 -10.12
N LEU A 534 -4.14 -19.34 -10.42
CA LEU A 534 -3.31 -18.47 -9.58
C LEU A 534 -3.97 -18.20 -8.21
N ASN A 535 -5.29 -17.96 -8.20
CA ASN A 535 -6.05 -17.72 -6.98
C ASN A 535 -6.09 -18.95 -6.08
N LYS A 536 -6.26 -20.17 -6.63
CA LYS A 536 -6.15 -21.42 -5.85
C LYS A 536 -4.80 -21.53 -5.16
N LYS A 537 -3.71 -21.29 -5.90
CA LYS A 537 -2.33 -21.35 -5.38
C LYS A 537 -2.10 -20.31 -4.29
N ALA A 538 -2.52 -19.07 -4.51
CA ALA A 538 -2.42 -17.98 -3.54
C ALA A 538 -3.19 -18.29 -2.25
N LEU A 539 -4.44 -18.76 -2.37
CA LEU A 539 -5.27 -19.15 -1.23
C LEU A 539 -4.67 -20.33 -0.46
N ALA A 540 -4.11 -21.33 -1.14
CA ALA A 540 -3.42 -22.43 -0.48
C ALA A 540 -2.22 -21.94 0.36
N CYS A 541 -1.40 -21.05 -0.20
CA CYS A 541 -0.30 -20.41 0.53
C CYS A 541 -0.83 -19.63 1.75
N LYS A 542 -1.91 -18.88 1.59
CA LYS A 542 -2.58 -18.18 2.71
C LYS A 542 -3.07 -19.14 3.79
N VAL A 543 -3.65 -20.27 3.42
CA VAL A 543 -4.10 -21.28 4.41
C VAL A 543 -2.90 -21.81 5.19
N LEU A 544 -1.80 -22.13 4.51
CA LEU A 544 -0.56 -22.59 5.16
C LEU A 544 -0.02 -21.58 6.17
N VAL A 545 -0.03 -20.28 5.83
CA VAL A 545 0.31 -19.18 6.76
C VAL A 545 -0.57 -19.20 8.00
N VAL A 546 -1.89 -19.25 7.82
CA VAL A 546 -2.87 -19.21 8.92
C VAL A 546 -2.73 -20.44 9.83
N VAL A 547 -2.58 -21.63 9.23
CA VAL A 547 -2.40 -22.88 9.97
C VAL A 547 -1.10 -22.86 10.76
N ALA A 548 0.02 -22.44 10.17
CA ALA A 548 1.29 -22.30 10.87
C ALA A 548 1.19 -21.31 12.04
N TYR A 549 0.60 -20.13 11.82
CA TYR A 549 0.38 -19.13 12.85
C TYR A 549 -0.48 -19.63 14.02
N LYS A 550 -1.59 -20.34 13.74
CA LYS A 550 -2.54 -20.79 14.77
C LYS A 550 -2.07 -22.03 15.54
N LEU A 551 -1.31 -22.91 14.90
CA LEU A 551 -0.85 -24.15 15.51
C LEU A 551 0.49 -24.00 16.27
N GLU A 552 1.28 -22.95 15.97
CA GLU A 552 2.57 -22.67 16.62
C GLU A 552 3.45 -23.93 16.61
N GLU A 553 3.99 -24.37 17.76
CA GLU A 553 4.86 -25.55 17.87
C GLU A 553 4.25 -26.84 17.28
N LYS A 554 2.91 -26.92 17.22
CA LYS A 554 2.21 -28.12 16.74
C LYS A 554 2.26 -28.26 15.22
N PHE A 555 2.66 -27.22 14.50
CA PHE A 555 2.85 -27.28 13.04
C PHE A 555 4.15 -27.97 12.62
N TYR A 556 5.05 -28.27 13.57
CA TYR A 556 6.37 -28.87 13.33
C TYR A 556 6.41 -30.02 12.30
N PRO A 557 5.49 -31.01 12.32
CA PRO A 557 5.54 -32.14 11.38
C PRO A 557 5.49 -31.75 9.90
N TRP A 558 4.95 -30.57 9.57
CA TRP A 558 4.77 -30.11 8.19
C TRP A 558 5.75 -29.01 7.77
N ILE A 559 6.62 -28.53 8.66
CA ILE A 559 7.46 -27.35 8.40
C ILE A 559 8.37 -27.56 7.19
N PHE A 560 9.16 -28.63 7.16
CA PHE A 560 10.14 -28.86 6.09
C PHE A 560 9.48 -29.07 4.72
N GLN A 561 8.38 -29.84 4.68
CA GLN A 561 7.61 -30.03 3.44
C GLN A 561 6.95 -28.73 2.98
N THR A 562 6.44 -27.92 3.90
CA THR A 562 5.85 -26.62 3.56
C THR A 562 6.92 -25.68 3.02
N ALA A 563 8.09 -25.60 3.67
CA ALA A 563 9.19 -24.73 3.25
C ALA A 563 9.72 -25.11 1.86
N SER A 564 9.92 -26.40 1.57
CA SER A 564 10.40 -26.84 0.26
C SER A 564 9.44 -26.51 -0.88
N ILE A 565 8.13 -26.49 -0.62
CA ILE A 565 7.10 -26.05 -1.58
C ILE A 565 7.11 -24.53 -1.75
N LEU A 566 7.35 -23.80 -0.66
CA LEU A 566 7.21 -22.34 -0.62
C LEU A 566 8.47 -21.60 -1.10
N PHE A 567 9.69 -22.13 -0.93
CA PHE A 567 10.92 -21.42 -1.36
C PHE A 567 10.90 -20.98 -2.84
N PRO A 568 10.54 -21.83 -3.82
CA PRO A 568 10.45 -21.40 -5.21
C PRO A 568 9.37 -20.33 -5.46
N LEU A 569 8.39 -20.23 -4.56
CA LEU A 569 7.27 -19.29 -4.69
C LEU A 569 7.61 -17.88 -4.22
N LEU A 570 8.75 -17.67 -3.57
CA LEU A 570 9.23 -16.34 -3.17
C LEU A 570 9.49 -15.45 -4.40
N LYS A 571 9.94 -16.05 -5.51
CA LYS A 571 10.23 -15.39 -6.79
C LYS A 571 9.11 -15.58 -7.83
N PHE A 572 7.90 -15.94 -7.39
CA PHE A 572 6.80 -16.25 -8.31
C PHE A 572 6.23 -15.00 -8.99
N HIS A 573 5.82 -15.10 -10.26
CA HIS A 573 5.33 -13.94 -11.04
C HIS A 573 4.04 -13.31 -10.50
N PHE A 574 3.26 -14.02 -9.67
CA PHE A 574 2.01 -13.52 -9.11
C PHE A 574 2.21 -12.93 -7.69
N ASN A 575 1.82 -11.68 -7.52
CA ASN A 575 2.06 -10.88 -6.31
C ASN A 575 1.53 -11.53 -5.03
N GLU A 576 0.28 -11.99 -5.06
CA GLU A 576 -0.42 -12.53 -3.90
C GLU A 576 0.26 -13.81 -3.39
N VAL A 577 0.75 -14.65 -4.31
CA VAL A 577 1.55 -15.83 -3.94
C VAL A 577 2.85 -15.42 -3.25
N ARG A 578 3.58 -14.43 -3.78
CA ARG A 578 4.80 -13.93 -3.14
C ARG A 578 4.54 -13.38 -1.74
N ILE A 579 3.52 -12.54 -1.57
CA ILE A 579 3.15 -11.95 -0.28
C ILE A 579 2.89 -13.03 0.77
N PHE A 580 2.04 -14.02 0.47
CA PHE A 580 1.74 -15.09 1.44
C PHE A 580 2.94 -16.00 1.69
N THR A 581 3.76 -16.27 0.68
CA THR A 581 4.98 -17.07 0.81
C THR A 581 5.99 -16.39 1.72
N VAL A 582 6.23 -15.09 1.52
CA VAL A 582 7.10 -14.26 2.37
C VAL A 582 6.59 -14.30 3.81
N GLN A 583 5.30 -14.02 4.02
CA GLN A 583 4.69 -14.06 5.35
C GLN A 583 4.82 -15.43 6.03
N ALA A 584 4.76 -16.53 5.26
CA ALA A 584 4.90 -17.88 5.80
C ALA A 584 6.28 -18.11 6.42
N MET A 585 7.36 -17.56 5.84
CA MET A 585 8.73 -17.77 6.31
C MET A 585 8.90 -17.47 7.80
N LYS A 586 8.34 -16.34 8.26
CA LYS A 586 8.35 -15.96 9.68
C LYS A 586 7.65 -17.00 10.55
N TYR A 587 6.44 -17.43 10.18
CA TYR A 587 5.65 -18.34 11.02
C TYR A 587 6.18 -19.77 11.01
N LEU A 588 6.77 -20.21 9.89
CA LEU A 588 7.50 -21.48 9.82
C LEU A 588 8.69 -21.45 10.77
N LEU A 589 9.51 -20.39 10.70
CA LEU A 589 10.66 -20.21 11.57
C LEU A 589 10.26 -20.13 13.06
N GLN A 590 9.22 -19.35 13.38
CA GLN A 590 8.69 -19.23 14.74
C GLN A 590 8.17 -20.57 15.27
N SER A 591 7.45 -21.34 14.44
CA SER A 591 6.93 -22.66 14.81
C SER A 591 8.07 -23.66 15.05
N ALA A 592 9.12 -23.61 14.21
CA ALA A 592 10.31 -24.45 14.38
C ALA A 592 11.05 -24.12 15.67
N LYS A 593 11.25 -22.83 15.98
CA LYS A 593 11.91 -22.38 17.22
C LYS A 593 11.13 -22.84 18.46
N LEU A 594 9.81 -22.63 18.48
CA LEU A 594 8.97 -23.06 19.60
C LEU A 594 8.94 -24.58 19.78
N ALA A 595 9.03 -25.34 18.69
CA ALA A 595 9.09 -26.81 18.75
C ALA A 595 10.43 -27.32 19.29
N ASP A 596 11.53 -26.65 18.96
CA ASP A 596 12.88 -26.90 19.51
C ASP A 596 12.90 -26.58 21.02
N GLU A 597 12.46 -25.38 21.42
CA GLU A 597 12.40 -24.95 22.82
C GLU A 597 11.51 -25.85 23.71
N LYS A 598 10.43 -26.41 23.15
CA LYS A 598 9.50 -27.32 23.86
C LYS A 598 9.89 -28.80 23.77
N GLY A 599 10.99 -29.15 23.10
CA GLY A 599 11.45 -30.54 22.94
C GLY A 599 10.49 -31.43 22.14
N ILE A 600 9.66 -30.84 21.28
CA ILE A 600 8.74 -31.55 20.37
C ILE A 600 9.51 -32.13 19.19
N ALA A 601 10.62 -31.48 18.81
CA ALA A 601 11.59 -31.97 17.82
C ALA A 601 12.34 -33.22 18.35
N LYS A 602 11.64 -34.34 18.54
CA LYS A 602 12.25 -35.59 19.01
C LYS A 602 13.12 -36.19 17.91
N GLY A 603 14.43 -35.97 18.00
CA GLY A 603 15.44 -36.51 17.09
C GLY A 603 16.32 -35.46 16.41
N GLY A 604 15.97 -34.17 16.49
CA GLY A 604 16.78 -33.08 15.95
C GLY A 604 17.64 -32.45 17.03
N SER A 605 18.94 -32.35 16.81
CA SER A 605 19.79 -31.46 17.62
C SER A 605 19.48 -30.00 17.26
N HIS A 606 19.93 -29.03 18.06
CA HIS A 606 19.91 -27.59 17.69
C HIS A 606 20.47 -27.31 16.28
N SER A 607 21.20 -28.24 15.65
CA SER A 607 21.67 -28.14 14.27
C SER A 607 20.54 -28.10 13.22
N ASP A 608 19.41 -28.76 13.48
CA ASP A 608 18.32 -28.87 12.48
C ASP A 608 17.55 -27.55 12.36
N PHE A 609 17.30 -26.89 13.51
CA PHE A 609 16.73 -25.54 13.51
C PHE A 609 17.68 -24.54 12.86
N LYS A 610 18.98 -24.64 13.12
CA LYS A 610 19.99 -23.77 12.51
C LYS A 610 20.04 -23.91 10.98
N GLN A 611 20.15 -25.14 10.47
CA GLN A 611 20.15 -25.36 9.01
C GLN A 611 18.87 -24.83 8.36
N PHE A 612 17.73 -24.99 9.04
CA PHE A 612 16.46 -24.46 8.57
C PHE A 612 16.40 -22.93 8.59
N SER A 613 16.91 -22.29 9.65
CA SER A 613 17.00 -20.84 9.73
C SER A 613 17.91 -20.26 8.65
N ASP A 614 19.06 -20.87 8.42
CA ASP A 614 20.03 -20.48 7.40
C ASP A 614 19.36 -20.54 6.01
N SER A 615 18.65 -21.62 5.72
CA SER A 615 17.92 -21.78 4.45
C SER A 615 16.84 -20.69 4.25
N ILE A 616 16.07 -20.36 5.30
CA ILE A 616 15.05 -19.30 5.21
C ILE A 616 15.69 -17.94 4.93
N ILE A 617 16.78 -17.59 5.63
CA ILE A 617 17.43 -16.29 5.49
C ILE A 617 18.02 -16.13 4.08
N LEU A 618 18.75 -17.11 3.57
CA LEU A 618 19.31 -17.05 2.20
C LEU A 618 18.22 -16.89 1.14
N ASN A 619 17.18 -17.73 1.18
CA ASN A 619 16.11 -17.66 0.18
C ASN A 619 15.35 -16.32 0.23
N LEU A 620 15.18 -15.73 1.42
CA LEU A 620 14.57 -14.41 1.57
C LEU A 620 15.46 -13.30 1.01
N VAL A 621 16.77 -13.34 1.27
CA VAL A 621 17.73 -12.34 0.76
C VAL A 621 17.82 -12.42 -0.76
N GLU A 622 17.96 -13.61 -1.33
CA GLU A 622 17.99 -13.82 -2.78
C GLU A 622 16.70 -13.36 -3.47
N ALA A 623 15.55 -13.56 -2.83
CA ALA A 623 14.27 -13.11 -3.37
C ALA A 623 14.06 -11.60 -3.20
N LEU A 624 14.61 -11.01 -2.15
CA LEU A 624 14.57 -9.56 -1.92
C LEU A 624 15.37 -8.81 -3.00
N HIS A 625 16.56 -9.30 -3.33
CA HIS A 625 17.44 -8.71 -4.33
C HIS A 625 16.79 -8.58 -5.73
N GLU A 626 15.93 -9.53 -6.08
CA GLU A 626 15.26 -9.58 -7.39
C GLU A 626 13.83 -9.02 -7.38
N GLU A 627 13.33 -8.46 -6.27
CA GLU A 627 11.93 -8.05 -6.14
C GLU A 627 11.64 -6.69 -6.82
N PRO A 628 10.87 -6.65 -7.93
CA PRO A 628 10.64 -5.42 -8.69
C PRO A 628 9.59 -4.50 -8.07
N LYS A 629 8.74 -4.97 -7.13
CA LYS A 629 7.63 -4.17 -6.60
C LYS A 629 7.94 -3.65 -5.20
N THR A 630 8.10 -2.33 -5.09
CA THR A 630 8.38 -1.58 -3.84
C THR A 630 7.50 -2.01 -2.66
N LYS A 631 6.19 -2.21 -2.87
CA LYS A 631 5.27 -2.65 -1.81
C LYS A 631 5.57 -4.05 -1.28
N ILE A 632 5.97 -4.97 -2.14
CA ILE A 632 6.36 -6.33 -1.75
C ILE A 632 7.76 -6.30 -1.15
N TYR A 633 8.66 -5.48 -1.70
CA TYR A 633 10.00 -5.22 -1.18
C TYR A 633 9.99 -4.79 0.30
N VAL A 634 9.16 -3.78 0.64
CA VAL A 634 8.93 -3.34 2.03
C VAL A 634 8.41 -4.49 2.92
N HIS A 635 7.49 -5.30 2.39
CA HIS A 635 6.96 -6.46 3.13
C HIS A 635 8.04 -7.53 3.38
N MET A 636 8.91 -7.78 2.40
CA MET A 636 10.04 -8.70 2.49
C MET A 636 11.09 -8.22 3.48
N LEU A 637 11.49 -6.94 3.43
CA LEU A 637 12.40 -6.34 4.43
C LEU A 637 11.86 -6.48 5.86
N ASN A 638 10.57 -6.16 6.06
CA ASN A 638 9.97 -6.28 7.39
C ASN A 638 9.89 -7.74 7.87
N THR A 639 9.67 -8.68 6.95
CA THR A 639 9.68 -10.12 7.26
C THR A 639 11.08 -10.62 7.56
N LEU A 640 12.08 -10.23 6.76
CA LEU A 640 13.50 -10.52 7.00
C LEU A 640 13.92 -10.03 8.38
N ARG A 641 13.59 -8.79 8.74
CA ARG A 641 13.83 -8.25 10.10
C ARG A 641 13.24 -9.15 11.18
N GLN A 642 12.00 -9.59 11.02
CA GLN A 642 11.35 -10.48 12.00
C GLN A 642 12.01 -11.85 12.06
N CYS A 643 12.42 -12.42 10.92
CA CYS A 643 13.16 -13.68 10.88
C CYS A 643 14.52 -13.55 11.58
N LEU A 644 15.29 -12.50 11.30
CA LEU A 644 16.58 -12.22 11.95
C LEU A 644 16.43 -12.11 13.47
N GLN A 645 15.37 -11.45 13.96
CA GLN A 645 15.07 -11.36 15.39
C GLN A 645 14.75 -12.73 16.02
N ILE A 646 14.09 -13.62 15.27
CA ILE A 646 13.79 -14.99 15.74
C ILE A 646 15.08 -15.82 15.79
N CYS A 647 15.96 -15.71 14.79
CA CYS A 647 17.24 -16.42 14.73
C CYS A 647 18.21 -15.93 15.82
N GLY A 648 18.31 -14.61 16.03
CA GLY A 648 19.26 -14.00 16.95
C GLY A 648 20.72 -14.42 16.66
N PRO A 649 21.54 -14.73 17.69
CA PRO A 649 22.97 -15.04 17.52
C PRO A 649 23.25 -16.44 16.93
N LEU A 650 22.24 -17.15 16.44
CA LEU A 650 22.41 -18.48 15.83
C LEU A 650 23.03 -18.43 14.42
N LEU A 651 22.93 -17.28 13.75
CA LEU A 651 23.48 -17.10 12.41
C LEU A 651 25.01 -17.00 12.44
N ASN A 652 25.68 -17.53 11.42
CA ASN A 652 27.12 -17.41 11.23
C ASN A 652 27.44 -16.39 10.12
N GLU A 653 28.74 -16.22 9.85
CA GLU A 653 29.25 -15.32 8.81
C GLU A 653 28.66 -15.61 7.42
N ASP A 654 28.46 -16.88 7.06
CA ASP A 654 27.88 -17.29 5.76
C ASP A 654 26.47 -16.73 5.53
N GLN A 655 25.72 -16.48 6.60
CA GLN A 655 24.37 -15.89 6.56
C GLN A 655 24.41 -14.39 6.75
N LEU A 656 25.28 -13.91 7.64
CA LEU A 656 25.38 -12.50 7.97
C LEU A 656 25.90 -11.66 6.80
N ARG A 657 26.88 -12.18 6.04
CA ARG A 657 27.47 -11.46 4.91
C ARG A 657 26.45 -11.15 3.80
N PRO A 658 25.66 -12.12 3.26
CA PRO A 658 24.62 -11.82 2.28
C PRO A 658 23.59 -10.80 2.79
N VAL A 659 23.19 -10.88 4.06
CA VAL A 659 22.26 -9.91 4.65
C VAL A 659 22.87 -8.51 4.66
N VAL A 660 24.13 -8.37 5.08
CA VAL A 660 24.81 -7.07 5.09
C VAL A 660 24.98 -6.50 3.69
N ASP A 661 25.39 -7.33 2.72
CA ASP A 661 25.58 -6.92 1.33
C ASP A 661 24.25 -6.46 0.70
N GLU A 662 23.14 -7.16 1.00
CA GLU A 662 21.82 -6.75 0.53
C GLU A 662 21.35 -5.44 1.20
N ILE A 663 21.55 -5.27 2.51
CA ILE A 663 21.21 -4.00 3.18
C ILE A 663 22.05 -2.82 2.66
N LYS A 664 23.32 -3.07 2.32
CA LYS A 664 24.17 -2.09 1.66
C LYS A 664 23.62 -1.71 0.28
N HIS A 665 23.17 -2.69 -0.50
CA HIS A 665 22.49 -2.46 -1.78
C HIS A 665 21.23 -1.60 -1.59
N VAL A 666 20.35 -1.97 -0.65
CA VAL A 666 19.12 -1.23 -0.30
C VAL A 666 19.42 0.24 -0.02
N ILE A 667 20.42 0.51 0.83
CA ILE A 667 20.81 1.87 1.20
C ILE A 667 21.32 2.65 -0.02
N THR A 668 22.16 2.03 -0.85
CA THR A 668 22.77 2.69 -2.01
C THR A 668 21.72 3.02 -3.08
N GLU A 669 20.81 2.09 -3.37
CA GLU A 669 19.73 2.29 -4.33
C GLU A 669 18.75 3.39 -3.87
N ASN A 670 18.45 3.44 -2.57
CA ASN A 670 17.61 4.48 -1.98
C ASN A 670 18.24 5.88 -2.14
N LEU A 671 19.53 6.02 -1.83
CA LEU A 671 20.28 7.27 -1.99
C LEU A 671 20.31 7.75 -3.45
N ASN A 672 20.54 6.83 -4.40
CA ASN A 672 20.52 7.16 -5.83
C ASN A 672 19.14 7.63 -6.28
N SER A 673 18.10 6.91 -5.87
CA SER A 673 16.71 7.23 -6.24
C SER A 673 16.27 8.59 -5.69
N GLN A 674 16.71 8.97 -4.47
CA GLN A 674 16.47 10.31 -3.92
C GLN A 674 17.15 11.41 -4.73
N GLY A 675 18.35 11.15 -5.26
CA GLY A 675 19.03 12.03 -6.20
C GLY A 675 18.20 12.28 -7.47
N GLU A 676 17.63 11.21 -8.05
CA GLU A 676 16.75 11.30 -9.23
C GLU A 676 15.47 12.09 -8.95
N LEU A 677 14.84 11.88 -7.79
CA LEU A 677 13.67 12.66 -7.36
C LEU A 677 14.00 14.15 -7.23
N THR A 678 15.17 14.48 -6.70
CA THR A 678 15.62 15.88 -6.55
C THR A 678 15.86 16.55 -7.91
N GLU A 679 16.33 15.81 -8.92
CA GLU A 679 16.42 16.32 -10.28
C GLU A 679 15.04 16.47 -10.94
N ARG A 680 14.09 15.57 -10.65
CA ARG A 680 12.68 15.70 -11.11
C ARG A 680 12.02 16.99 -10.59
N GLU A 681 12.32 17.42 -9.37
CA GLU A 681 11.83 18.70 -8.81
C GLU A 681 12.29 19.93 -9.60
N LYS A 682 13.39 19.83 -10.35
CA LYS A 682 13.96 20.94 -11.13
C LYS A 682 13.43 21.01 -12.57
N THR A 683 12.57 20.07 -12.97
CA THR A 683 12.03 20.02 -14.34
C THR A 683 11.08 21.20 -14.61
N GLU A 684 11.04 21.70 -15.85
CA GLU A 684 10.18 22.85 -16.27
C GLU A 684 8.69 22.61 -16.01
N ASP A 685 8.34 21.33 -15.97
CA ASP A 685 7.00 20.77 -16.02
C ASP A 685 6.51 20.34 -14.61
N PHE A 686 7.33 20.57 -13.57
CA PHE A 686 7.01 20.25 -12.18
C PHE A 686 5.89 21.14 -11.63
N ASP A 687 4.76 20.52 -11.25
CA ASP A 687 3.59 21.21 -10.72
C ASP A 687 3.15 20.68 -9.36
N ALA A 688 2.07 21.24 -8.81
CA ALA A 688 1.57 20.89 -7.49
C ALA A 688 1.08 19.44 -7.37
N GLU A 689 0.64 18.81 -8.46
CA GLU A 689 0.20 17.42 -8.48
C GLU A 689 1.39 16.46 -8.55
N GLU A 690 2.40 16.79 -9.37
CA GLU A 690 3.66 16.03 -9.40
C GLU A 690 4.34 16.07 -8.02
N ALA A 691 4.35 17.23 -7.36
CA ALA A 691 4.84 17.36 -5.99
C ALA A 691 4.09 16.44 -5.00
N GLU A 692 2.80 16.15 -5.23
CA GLU A 692 2.00 15.25 -4.37
C GLU A 692 2.33 13.78 -4.61
N LEU A 693 2.52 13.38 -5.86
CA LEU A 693 2.91 12.03 -6.21
C LEU A 693 4.33 11.71 -5.73
N MET A 694 5.26 12.64 -5.94
CA MET A 694 6.63 12.55 -5.44
C MET A 694 6.69 12.45 -3.91
N ARG A 695 5.81 13.13 -3.18
CA ARG A 695 5.68 12.92 -1.70
C ARG A 695 5.34 11.47 -1.37
N GLY A 696 4.50 10.81 -2.17
CA GLY A 696 4.17 9.40 -2.01
C GLY A 696 5.35 8.46 -2.31
N GLU A 697 6.15 8.75 -3.34
CA GLU A 697 7.38 8.01 -3.66
C GLU A 697 8.42 8.18 -2.55
N LYS A 698 8.68 9.42 -2.12
CA LYS A 698 9.57 9.74 -0.99
C LYS A 698 9.16 9.01 0.28
N HIS A 699 7.86 8.96 0.59
CA HIS A 699 7.36 8.23 1.75
C HIS A 699 7.65 6.71 1.69
N GLN A 700 7.56 6.09 0.51
CA GLN A 700 7.91 4.67 0.36
C GLN A 700 9.41 4.44 0.51
N GLN A 701 10.24 5.34 -0.03
CA GLN A 701 11.69 5.30 0.12
C GLN A 701 12.12 5.49 1.59
N ASP A 702 11.49 6.43 2.29
CA ASP A 702 11.68 6.65 3.73
C ASP A 702 11.37 5.38 4.52
N GLN A 703 10.27 4.69 4.18
CA GLN A 703 9.87 3.43 4.83
C GLN A 703 10.89 2.30 4.58
N ILE A 704 11.45 2.21 3.37
CA ILE A 704 12.52 1.24 3.05
C ILE A 704 13.74 1.50 3.91
N LEU A 705 14.20 2.75 3.96
CA LEU A 705 15.40 3.13 4.70
C LEU A 705 15.21 2.92 6.21
N PHE A 706 14.04 3.27 6.75
CA PHE A 706 13.69 2.99 8.13
C PHE A 706 13.78 1.49 8.47
N LEU A 707 13.29 0.61 7.59
CA LEU A 707 13.37 -0.84 7.79
C LEU A 707 14.81 -1.35 7.71
N ALA A 708 15.61 -0.83 6.78
CA ALA A 708 17.03 -1.14 6.67
C ALA A 708 17.78 -0.79 7.97
N GLY A 709 17.57 0.42 8.51
CA GLY A 709 18.17 0.81 9.78
C GLY A 709 17.72 -0.02 10.97
N ARG A 710 16.45 -0.45 11.00
CA ARG A 710 15.96 -1.40 12.02
C ARG A 710 16.59 -2.78 11.91
N ILE A 711 16.90 -3.25 10.70
CA ILE A 711 17.63 -4.51 10.52
C ILE A 711 19.05 -4.35 11.06
N LEU A 712 19.77 -3.29 10.68
CA LEU A 712 21.13 -3.04 11.16
C LEU A 712 21.19 -2.90 12.68
N HIS A 713 20.28 -2.13 13.29
CA HIS A 713 20.20 -2.01 14.74
C HIS A 713 19.97 -3.37 15.41
N GLY A 714 19.05 -4.19 14.88
CA GLY A 714 18.79 -5.54 15.41
C GLY A 714 19.99 -6.49 15.26
N LEU A 715 20.78 -6.34 14.20
CA LEU A 715 22.03 -7.09 14.01
C LEU A 715 23.09 -6.65 15.03
N ILE A 716 23.24 -5.35 15.29
CA ILE A 716 24.13 -4.82 16.33
C ILE A 716 23.71 -5.36 17.71
N GLU A 717 22.43 -5.35 18.04
CA GLU A 717 21.91 -5.90 19.30
C GLU A 717 22.22 -7.39 19.46
N SER A 718 22.05 -8.16 18.37
CA SER A 718 22.20 -9.62 18.39
C SER A 718 23.66 -10.09 18.38
N PHE A 719 24.52 -9.49 17.54
CA PHE A 719 25.90 -9.93 17.31
C PHE A 719 26.94 -9.08 18.06
N LYS A 720 26.55 -7.92 18.57
CA LYS A 720 27.40 -7.02 19.35
C LYS A 720 28.74 -6.74 18.65
N VAL A 721 29.85 -6.92 19.35
CA VAL A 721 31.23 -6.67 18.89
C VAL A 721 31.57 -7.44 17.61
N VAL A 722 30.96 -8.62 17.39
CA VAL A 722 31.19 -9.43 16.17
C VAL A 722 30.72 -8.70 14.91
N PHE A 723 29.76 -7.77 15.03
CA PHE A 723 29.23 -7.01 13.90
C PHE A 723 30.15 -5.85 13.44
N LEU A 724 31.13 -5.44 14.26
CA LEU A 724 31.95 -4.24 13.99
C LEU A 724 32.65 -4.21 12.63
N PRO A 725 33.23 -5.31 12.10
CA PRO A 725 33.88 -5.27 10.79
C PRO A 725 32.89 -4.92 9.65
N TYR A 726 31.65 -5.43 9.74
CA TYR A 726 30.59 -5.09 8.80
C TYR A 726 30.12 -3.65 8.98
N PHE A 727 30.05 -3.18 10.23
CA PHE A 727 29.73 -1.80 10.55
C PHE A 727 30.76 -0.82 9.98
N ASP A 728 32.06 -1.14 10.09
CA ASP A 728 33.13 -0.34 9.50
C ASP A 728 32.93 -0.14 7.99
N GLU A 729 32.55 -1.20 7.28
CA GLU A 729 32.24 -1.14 5.85
C GLU A 729 31.01 -0.24 5.56
N LEU A 730 29.94 -0.41 6.34
CA LEU A 730 28.69 0.34 6.17
C LEU A 730 28.80 1.81 6.58
N SER A 731 29.72 2.14 7.50
CA SER A 731 29.88 3.50 8.04
C SER A 731 30.14 4.55 6.94
N LEU A 732 30.82 4.16 5.86
CA LEU A 732 31.08 5.01 4.69
C LEU A 732 29.80 5.51 3.99
N TYR A 733 28.71 4.76 4.10
CA TYR A 733 27.40 5.10 3.53
C TYR A 733 26.49 5.76 4.55
N LEU A 734 26.67 5.45 5.84
CA LEU A 734 25.84 5.97 6.93
C LEU A 734 26.26 7.38 7.37
N ILE A 735 27.55 7.71 7.38
CA ILE A 735 28.05 9.03 7.81
C ILE A 735 27.51 10.16 6.91
N PRO A 736 27.53 10.06 5.56
CA PRO A 736 26.98 11.10 4.69
C PRO A 736 25.51 11.43 4.95
N MET A 737 24.72 10.47 5.46
CA MET A 737 23.30 10.66 5.79
C MET A 737 23.04 11.68 6.90
N TRP A 738 24.07 12.11 7.64
CA TRP A 738 23.96 13.13 8.69
C TRP A 738 23.96 14.56 8.15
N ASP A 739 24.27 14.75 6.87
CA ASP A 739 24.29 16.09 6.28
C ASP A 739 22.92 16.77 6.37
N LYS A 740 22.90 18.09 6.52
CA LYS A 740 21.67 18.86 6.65
C LYS A 740 20.83 18.83 5.37
N GLU A 741 21.47 18.63 4.21
CA GLU A 741 20.82 18.51 2.91
C GLU A 741 20.10 17.16 2.71
N MET A 742 20.44 16.16 3.52
CA MET A 742 19.78 14.84 3.48
C MET A 742 18.38 14.93 4.05
N THR A 743 17.54 13.96 3.71
CA THR A 743 16.17 13.84 4.21
C THR A 743 16.13 13.62 5.72
N ILE A 744 14.99 13.94 6.34
CA ILE A 744 14.77 13.72 7.77
C ILE A 744 14.96 12.24 8.11
N GLN A 745 14.45 11.34 7.27
CA GLN A 745 14.51 9.91 7.50
C GLN A 745 15.94 9.37 7.41
N GLU A 746 16.77 9.86 6.49
CA GLU A 746 18.20 9.51 6.41
C GLU A 746 18.93 9.89 7.70
N ARG A 747 18.78 11.15 8.14
CA ARG A 747 19.39 11.62 9.39
C ARG A 747 18.96 10.77 10.59
N CYS A 748 17.64 10.57 10.77
CA CYS A 748 17.10 9.76 11.85
C CYS A 748 17.59 8.31 11.82
N THR A 749 17.61 7.68 10.64
CA THR A 749 18.00 6.28 10.47
C THR A 749 19.47 6.09 10.83
N SER A 750 20.33 7.01 10.39
CA SER A 750 21.76 6.95 10.70
C SER A 750 22.00 7.13 12.20
N ILE A 751 21.42 8.17 12.82
CA ILE A 751 21.49 8.37 14.29
C ILE A 751 21.05 7.11 15.04
N TYR A 752 19.89 6.55 14.67
CA TYR A 752 19.33 5.35 15.31
C TYR A 752 20.25 4.12 15.25
N ILE A 753 20.99 3.94 14.14
CA ILE A 753 21.96 2.86 13.99
C ILE A 753 23.17 3.08 14.92
N PHE A 754 23.70 4.30 14.96
CA PHE A 754 24.84 4.66 15.84
C PHE A 754 24.47 4.57 17.33
N ASP A 755 23.27 4.98 17.71
CA ASP A 755 22.77 4.82 19.08
C ASP A 755 22.72 3.35 19.51
N GLY A 756 22.34 2.46 18.59
CA GLY A 756 22.40 1.01 18.81
C GLY A 756 23.82 0.52 19.10
N LEU A 757 24.82 1.07 18.41
CA LEU A 757 26.22 0.75 18.65
C LEU A 757 26.68 1.18 20.05
N VAL A 758 26.33 2.39 20.48
CA VAL A 758 26.67 2.89 21.82
C VAL A 758 26.03 2.04 22.91
N LYS A 759 24.74 1.71 22.74
CA LYS A 759 23.96 0.95 23.72
C LYS A 759 24.42 -0.50 23.87
N HIS A 760 24.72 -1.17 22.76
CA HIS A 760 24.99 -2.61 22.74
C HIS A 760 26.48 -2.96 22.67
N CYS A 761 27.33 -2.03 22.22
CA CYS A 761 28.77 -2.21 21.98
C CYS A 761 29.61 -1.05 22.54
N SER A 762 29.28 -0.56 23.75
CA SER A 762 29.85 0.68 24.30
C SER A 762 31.39 0.79 24.21
N GLU A 763 32.15 -0.21 24.64
CA GLU A 763 33.62 -0.14 24.58
C GLU A 763 34.16 0.02 23.15
N ALA A 764 33.57 -0.70 22.20
CA ALA A 764 33.97 -0.61 20.79
C ALA A 764 33.47 0.67 20.11
N ALA A 765 32.34 1.20 20.57
CA ALA A 765 31.79 2.46 20.09
C ALA A 765 32.76 3.64 20.31
N LEU A 766 33.70 3.54 21.26
CA LEU A 766 34.73 4.55 21.52
C LEU A 766 35.55 4.93 20.28
N LYS A 767 35.77 4.00 19.34
CA LYS A 767 36.47 4.26 18.07
C LYS A 767 35.82 5.38 17.24
N TYR A 768 34.52 5.55 17.42
CA TYR A 768 33.64 6.36 16.60
C TYR A 768 33.27 7.69 17.29
N CYS A 769 33.39 7.77 18.62
CA CYS A 769 32.87 8.86 19.44
C CYS A 769 33.34 10.27 19.03
N ASP A 770 34.59 10.42 18.59
CA ASP A 770 35.16 11.73 18.21
C ASP A 770 34.42 12.36 17.00
N GLU A 771 33.86 11.53 16.13
CA GLU A 771 33.11 11.96 14.94
C GLU A 771 31.62 12.14 15.24
N PHE A 772 31.00 11.20 15.97
CA PHE A 772 29.55 11.20 16.18
C PHE A 772 29.06 12.16 17.25
N LEU A 773 29.81 12.35 18.35
CA LEU A 773 29.35 13.20 19.45
C LEU A 773 29.12 14.67 19.02
N PRO A 774 30.02 15.30 18.23
CA PRO A 774 29.74 16.63 17.67
C PRO A 774 28.50 16.68 16.78
N LEU A 775 28.25 15.63 15.99
CA LEU A 775 27.08 15.55 15.12
C LEU A 775 25.78 15.40 15.94
N LEU A 776 25.77 14.57 16.98
CA LEU A 776 24.65 14.43 17.92
C LEU A 776 24.32 15.75 18.62
N LEU A 777 25.35 16.45 19.12
CA LEU A 777 25.17 17.77 19.75
C LEU A 777 24.51 18.76 18.78
N LYS A 778 24.93 18.79 17.51
CA LYS A 778 24.30 19.61 16.48
C LYS A 778 22.85 19.19 16.20
N ALA A 779 22.61 17.88 16.05
CA ALA A 779 21.29 17.31 15.74
C ALA A 779 20.27 17.44 16.90
N SER A 780 20.73 17.57 18.14
CA SER A 780 19.86 17.77 19.32
C SER A 780 19.03 19.06 19.28
N ASN A 781 19.42 20.02 18.42
CA ASN A 781 18.65 21.23 18.12
C ASN A 781 18.33 21.36 16.62
N ASP A 782 18.18 20.23 15.91
CA ASP A 782 17.69 20.21 14.53
C ASP A 782 16.31 20.88 14.42
N GLU A 783 15.97 21.38 13.24
CA GLU A 783 14.67 22.00 12.96
C GLU A 783 13.53 20.99 13.15
N TYR A 784 13.78 19.72 12.82
CA TYR A 784 12.78 18.67 12.82
C TYR A 784 12.76 17.90 14.16
N PRO A 785 11.59 17.78 14.81
CA PRO A 785 11.47 17.13 16.12
C PRO A 785 11.93 15.66 16.13
N ALA A 786 11.67 14.92 15.05
CA ALA A 786 12.09 13.53 14.93
C ALA A 786 13.63 13.38 15.05
N VAL A 787 14.39 14.26 14.38
CA VAL A 787 15.85 14.25 14.46
C VAL A 787 16.32 14.60 15.87
N ARG A 788 15.69 15.60 16.50
CA ARG A 788 15.99 15.96 17.90
C ARG A 788 15.75 14.79 18.84
N GLN A 789 14.65 14.05 18.67
CA GLN A 789 14.32 12.89 19.50
C GLN A 789 15.47 11.86 19.49
N TYR A 790 15.88 11.40 18.31
CA TYR A 790 16.97 10.42 18.18
C TYR A 790 18.30 10.99 18.70
N ALA A 791 18.63 12.23 18.34
CA ALA A 791 19.89 12.85 18.79
C ALA A 791 19.97 13.00 20.32
N LEU A 792 18.86 13.38 20.96
CA LEU A 792 18.78 13.50 22.42
C LEU A 792 18.90 12.12 23.09
N TYR A 793 18.18 11.12 22.58
CA TYR A 793 18.33 9.74 23.04
C TYR A 793 19.81 9.28 23.00
N GLY A 794 20.48 9.50 21.86
CA GLY A 794 21.91 9.26 21.68
C GLY A 794 22.78 9.98 22.71
N LEU A 795 22.58 11.28 22.92
CA LEU A 795 23.29 12.04 23.97
C LEU A 795 23.10 11.43 25.37
N GLY A 796 21.90 10.95 25.67
CA GLY A 796 21.61 10.21 26.91
C GLY A 796 22.43 8.94 27.05
N LEU A 797 22.58 8.16 25.97
CA LEU A 797 23.42 6.97 25.97
C LEU A 797 24.90 7.30 26.16
N TYR A 798 25.41 8.36 25.54
CA TYR A 798 26.80 8.81 25.75
C TYR A 798 27.05 9.23 27.20
N ALA A 799 26.10 9.94 27.82
CA ALA A 799 26.19 10.32 29.23
C ALA A 799 26.21 9.09 30.16
N GLU A 800 25.48 8.04 29.82
CA GLU A 800 25.42 6.80 30.61
C GLU A 800 26.62 5.88 30.42
N TYR A 801 27.07 5.66 29.17
CA TYR A 801 28.07 4.64 28.85
C TYR A 801 29.49 5.18 28.59
N HIS A 802 29.66 6.46 28.25
CA HIS A 802 30.95 7.04 27.82
C HIS A 802 31.39 8.23 28.66
N GLY A 803 31.29 8.09 29.99
CA GLY A 803 31.48 9.21 30.91
C GLY A 803 32.80 10.00 30.75
N SER A 804 33.93 9.36 30.46
CA SER A 804 35.21 10.07 30.26
C SER A 804 35.23 10.95 29.00
N VAL A 805 34.64 10.46 27.90
CA VAL A 805 34.57 11.15 26.61
C VAL A 805 33.50 12.23 26.61
N PHE A 806 32.38 12.00 27.31
CA PHE A 806 31.26 12.94 27.37
C PHE A 806 31.52 14.13 28.31
N LYS A 807 32.34 13.95 29.36
CA LYS A 807 32.64 14.98 30.39
C LYS A 807 32.93 16.39 29.84
N PRO A 808 33.79 16.59 28.82
CA PRO A 808 34.06 17.91 28.26
C PRO A 808 32.82 18.59 27.64
N PHE A 809 31.82 17.81 27.23
CA PHE A 809 30.65 18.27 26.49
C PHE A 809 29.40 18.43 27.36
N VAL A 810 29.44 18.04 28.64
CA VAL A 810 28.27 18.10 29.55
C VAL A 810 27.61 19.48 29.56
N ARG A 811 28.38 20.57 29.64
CA ARG A 811 27.83 21.93 29.65
C ARG A 811 27.13 22.31 28.34
N GLU A 812 27.71 21.90 27.21
CA GLU A 812 27.12 22.13 25.90
C GLU A 812 25.84 21.31 25.75
N ALA A 813 25.87 20.01 26.07
CA ALA A 813 24.70 19.15 26.04
C ALA A 813 23.54 19.70 26.89
N MET A 814 23.83 20.18 28.10
CA MET A 814 22.85 20.83 28.98
C MET A 814 22.24 22.09 28.35
N SER A 815 23.05 22.92 27.70
CA SER A 815 22.58 24.09 26.96
C SER A 815 21.60 23.69 25.85
N ARG A 816 21.96 22.68 25.06
CA ARG A 816 21.13 22.14 23.97
C ARG A 816 19.81 21.55 24.46
N ILE A 817 19.85 20.77 25.53
CA ILE A 817 18.67 20.18 26.19
C ILE A 817 17.73 21.28 26.68
N ASN A 818 18.27 22.33 27.30
CA ASN A 818 17.46 23.43 27.82
C ASN A 818 16.71 24.17 26.69
N VAL A 819 17.30 24.31 25.50
CA VAL A 819 16.61 24.88 24.33
C VAL A 819 15.35 24.08 23.98
N VAL A 820 15.42 22.75 24.05
CA VAL A 820 14.28 21.86 23.72
C VAL A 820 13.22 21.91 24.83
N ILE A 821 13.63 21.84 26.10
CA ILE A 821 12.72 21.85 27.25
C ILE A 821 11.97 23.18 27.35
N MET A 822 12.63 24.30 27.05
CA MET A 822 12.04 25.64 27.15
C MET A 822 11.29 26.08 25.89
N HIS A 823 11.20 25.24 24.86
CA HIS A 823 10.48 25.58 23.64
C HIS A 823 8.97 25.76 23.94
N LEU A 824 8.37 26.83 23.42
CA LEU A 824 6.98 27.21 23.73
C LEU A 824 5.96 26.09 23.47
N ARG A 825 6.26 25.25 22.48
CA ARG A 825 5.43 24.11 22.05
C ARG A 825 6.08 22.76 22.35
N ALA A 826 6.97 22.69 23.35
CA ALA A 826 7.73 21.48 23.65
C ALA A 826 6.84 20.26 23.95
N ARG A 827 5.67 20.47 24.56
CA ARG A 827 4.71 19.42 24.93
C ARG A 827 3.54 19.27 23.94
N GLU A 828 3.67 19.79 22.72
CA GLU A 828 2.64 19.61 21.69
C GLU A 828 2.61 18.14 21.24
N PRO A 829 1.46 17.43 21.41
CA PRO A 829 1.32 16.04 21.00
C PRO A 829 1.57 15.87 19.50
N ASP A 830 2.08 14.71 19.10
CA ASP A 830 2.36 14.32 17.70
C ASP A 830 3.41 15.20 16.96
N GLN A 831 3.98 16.22 17.60
CA GLN A 831 5.04 17.06 17.05
C GLN A 831 6.31 17.03 17.90
N ASN A 832 6.26 17.58 19.11
CA ASN A 832 7.48 17.86 19.91
C ASN A 832 7.59 16.99 21.17
N GLU A 833 6.49 16.38 21.61
CA GLU A 833 6.42 15.64 22.87
C GLU A 833 7.49 14.55 22.99
N LEU A 834 7.73 13.74 21.95
CA LEU A 834 8.76 12.70 21.97
C LEU A 834 10.17 13.26 22.13
N ALA A 835 10.48 14.38 21.48
CA ALA A 835 11.78 15.05 21.61
C ALA A 835 11.93 15.68 23.00
N TYR A 836 10.85 16.26 23.55
CA TYR A 836 10.84 16.78 24.91
C TYR A 836 11.10 15.68 25.94
N ASP A 837 10.41 14.54 25.81
CA ASP A 837 10.55 13.39 26.70
C ASP A 837 11.99 12.85 26.70
N ASN A 838 12.58 12.70 25.50
CA ASN A 838 13.97 12.29 25.36
C ASN A 838 14.96 13.34 25.91
N ALA A 839 14.65 14.64 25.81
CA ALA A 839 15.46 15.70 26.43
C ALA A 839 15.44 15.60 27.97
N VAL A 840 14.26 15.38 28.55
CA VAL A 840 14.06 15.24 30.00
C VAL A 840 14.71 13.96 30.54
N SER A 841 14.60 12.85 29.82
CA SER A 841 15.28 11.61 30.17
C SER A 841 16.80 11.76 30.10
N THR A 842 17.32 12.39 29.03
CA THR A 842 18.74 12.68 28.86
C THR A 842 19.26 13.56 29.99
N LEU A 843 18.53 14.60 30.38
CA LEU A 843 18.85 15.45 31.51
C LEU A 843 18.99 14.64 32.81
N GLY A 844 18.06 13.69 33.03
CA GLY A 844 18.13 12.73 34.14
C GLY A 844 19.39 11.86 34.09
N LYS A 845 19.73 11.29 32.93
CA LYS A 845 20.95 10.49 32.75
C LYS A 845 22.21 11.30 33.09
N ILE A 846 22.31 12.53 32.60
CA ILE A 846 23.45 13.40 32.91
C ILE A 846 23.56 13.64 34.43
N PHE A 847 22.47 13.87 35.16
CA PHE A 847 22.55 14.04 36.63
C PHE A 847 23.04 12.79 37.36
N GLN A 848 22.66 11.61 36.88
CA GLN A 848 23.05 10.36 37.51
C GLN A 848 24.53 10.06 37.30
N PHE A 849 25.05 10.31 36.10
CA PHE A 849 26.40 9.88 35.71
C PHE A 849 27.46 11.00 35.75
N HIS A 850 27.05 12.27 35.79
CA HIS A 850 27.94 13.45 35.71
C HIS A 850 27.64 14.52 36.77
N ARG A 851 27.17 14.11 37.96
CA ARG A 851 26.77 15.00 39.05
C ARG A 851 27.86 16.02 39.44
N GLU A 852 29.13 15.65 39.33
CA GLU A 852 30.26 16.49 39.71
C GLU A 852 30.46 17.74 38.83
N LEU A 853 29.81 17.79 37.66
CA LEU A 853 29.92 18.89 36.70
C LEU A 853 28.69 19.80 36.68
N ILE A 854 27.69 19.54 37.54
CA ILE A 854 26.38 20.19 37.51
C ILE A 854 26.08 20.85 38.87
N ASP A 855 25.43 22.02 38.83
CA ASP A 855 24.82 22.61 40.01
C ASP A 855 23.51 21.88 40.35
N SER A 856 23.63 20.76 41.07
CA SER A 856 22.53 19.88 41.46
C SER A 856 21.36 20.63 42.12
N VAL A 857 21.66 21.69 42.87
CA VAL A 857 20.68 22.52 43.58
C VAL A 857 19.77 23.28 42.61
N GLN A 858 20.30 23.74 41.47
CA GLN A 858 19.50 24.47 40.49
C GLN A 858 18.78 23.57 39.50
N VAL A 859 19.43 22.49 39.04
CA VAL A 859 18.88 21.74 37.90
C VAL A 859 17.92 20.62 38.30
N ILE A 860 18.07 20.01 39.48
CA ILE A 860 17.13 18.97 39.95
C ILE A 860 15.69 19.48 40.07
N PRO A 861 15.42 20.68 40.64
CA PRO A 861 14.06 21.24 40.65
C PRO A 861 13.48 21.44 39.25
N ILE A 862 14.30 21.88 38.28
CA ILE A 862 13.87 22.10 36.89
C ILE A 862 13.44 20.77 36.26
N TRP A 863 14.26 19.72 36.41
CA TRP A 863 13.95 18.40 35.89
C TRP A 863 12.74 17.75 36.57
N LEU A 864 12.62 17.86 37.89
CA LEU A 864 11.46 17.36 38.62
C LEU A 864 10.15 18.03 38.14
N ASN A 865 10.21 19.31 37.77
CA ASN A 865 9.07 20.02 37.19
C ASN A 865 8.72 19.58 35.76
N CYS A 866 9.64 18.94 35.06
CA CYS A 866 9.38 18.37 33.74
C CYS A 866 8.61 17.04 33.80
N LEU A 867 8.63 16.34 34.96
CA LEU A 867 7.99 15.04 35.14
C LEU A 867 6.49 15.17 35.53
N PRO A 868 5.68 14.14 35.23
CA PRO A 868 6.02 12.94 34.45
C PRO A 868 6.04 13.19 32.95
N ILE A 869 6.84 12.40 32.23
CA ILE A 869 6.83 12.35 30.76
C ILE A 869 5.90 11.22 30.27
N LYS A 870 5.32 11.35 29.07
CA LYS A 870 4.17 10.51 28.65
C LYS A 870 4.15 10.08 27.19
N GLY A 871 4.83 10.79 26.31
CA GLY A 871 4.90 10.47 24.89
C GLY A 871 5.78 9.24 24.64
N ASP A 872 7.05 9.28 25.08
CA ASP A 872 7.98 8.16 24.91
C ASP A 872 7.88 7.20 26.09
N LEU A 873 7.12 6.12 25.92
CA LEU A 873 6.82 5.16 26.99
C LEU A 873 8.06 4.41 27.52
N ASP A 874 9.09 4.22 26.70
CA ASP A 874 10.29 3.50 27.14
C ASP A 874 11.20 4.41 27.95
N GLU A 875 11.39 5.66 27.52
CA GLU A 875 12.09 6.67 28.33
C GLU A 875 11.28 7.07 29.57
N ALA A 876 9.95 7.07 29.51
CA ALA A 876 9.09 7.29 30.68
C ALA A 876 9.35 6.24 31.76
N LYS A 877 9.36 4.95 31.41
CA LYS A 877 9.67 3.87 32.37
C LYS A 877 11.07 4.05 32.98
N TYR A 878 12.06 4.44 32.17
CA TYR A 878 13.42 4.69 32.64
C TYR A 878 13.47 5.85 33.65
N VAL A 879 13.01 7.04 33.24
CA VAL A 879 13.15 8.27 34.04
C VAL A 879 12.29 8.23 35.31
N HIS A 880 11.12 7.59 35.26
CA HIS A 880 10.28 7.39 36.44
C HIS A 880 10.88 6.35 37.40
N GLY A 881 11.51 5.30 36.88
CA GLY A 881 12.31 4.37 37.66
C GLY A 881 13.53 5.03 38.31
N GLN A 882 14.18 5.95 37.60
CA GLN A 882 15.27 6.77 38.10
C GLN A 882 14.81 7.66 39.26
N LEU A 883 13.70 8.39 39.09
CA LEU A 883 13.10 9.20 40.15
C LEU A 883 12.78 8.33 41.39
N CYS A 884 12.17 7.17 41.19
CA CYS A 884 11.86 6.22 42.26
C CYS A 884 13.11 5.79 43.03
N SER A 885 14.18 5.46 42.30
CA SER A 885 15.45 5.04 42.90
C SER A 885 16.13 6.17 43.69
N MET A 886 16.02 7.42 43.23
CA MET A 886 16.56 8.59 43.95
C MET A 886 15.79 8.86 45.25
N VAL A 887 14.47 8.67 45.25
CA VAL A 887 13.64 8.78 46.47
C VAL A 887 13.96 7.67 47.46
N GLU A 888 14.13 6.43 46.98
CA GLU A 888 14.49 5.29 47.82
C GLU A 888 15.84 5.49 48.53
N ARG A 889 16.83 6.05 47.84
CA ARG A 889 18.14 6.41 48.43
C ARG A 889 18.09 7.63 49.35
N SER A 890 16.95 8.33 49.43
CA SER A 890 16.80 9.57 50.19
C SER A 890 17.80 10.66 49.77
N ASP A 891 17.99 10.83 48.45
CA ASP A 891 18.91 11.82 47.89
C ASP A 891 18.52 13.25 48.37
N ARG A 892 19.36 13.88 49.21
CA ARG A 892 19.06 15.19 49.85
C ARG A 892 18.77 16.31 48.85
N GLU A 893 19.47 16.31 47.72
CA GLU A 893 19.31 17.31 46.67
C GLU A 893 17.97 17.18 45.94
N LEU A 894 17.40 15.96 45.90
CA LEU A 894 16.08 15.71 45.30
C LEU A 894 14.95 16.08 46.25
N LEU A 895 15.01 15.62 47.51
CA LEU A 895 13.97 15.89 48.50
C LEU A 895 13.98 17.36 48.95
N GLY A 896 15.14 18.01 48.85
CA GLY A 896 15.38 19.37 49.28
C GLY A 896 15.40 19.50 50.82
N SER A 897 15.68 20.70 51.31
CA SER A 897 15.77 20.94 52.75
C SER A 897 14.38 20.79 53.38
N ASN A 898 14.24 19.93 54.39
CA ASN A 898 12.95 19.61 55.03
C ASN A 898 11.86 19.08 54.06
N TYR A 899 12.24 18.33 53.02
CA TYR A 899 11.29 17.71 52.08
C TYR A 899 10.49 18.73 51.24
N GLU A 900 11.04 19.91 50.96
CA GLU A 900 10.41 20.97 50.16
C GLU A 900 9.93 20.52 48.77
N HIS A 901 10.60 19.55 48.14
CA HIS A 901 10.22 19.04 46.82
C HIS A 901 9.28 17.83 46.87
N PHE A 902 9.03 17.26 48.05
CA PHE A 902 8.16 16.10 48.22
C PHE A 902 6.74 16.30 47.66
N PRO A 903 6.09 17.48 47.84
CA PRO A 903 4.77 17.73 47.24
C PRO A 903 4.72 17.47 45.73
N LYS A 904 5.75 17.91 45.00
CA LYS A 904 5.85 17.67 43.54
C LYS A 904 6.14 16.20 43.22
N ILE A 905 7.01 15.52 43.98
CA ILE A 905 7.29 14.09 43.81
C ILE A 905 6.00 13.27 43.99
N MET A 906 5.21 13.60 45.01
CA MET A 906 3.94 12.93 45.27
C MET A 906 2.94 13.15 44.14
N SER A 907 2.84 14.37 43.60
CA SER A 907 2.02 14.68 42.42
C SER A 907 2.43 13.86 41.20
N VAL A 908 3.75 13.74 40.93
CA VAL A 908 4.28 12.92 39.83
C VAL A 908 3.95 11.44 40.01
N PHE A 909 4.18 10.88 41.21
CA PHE A 909 3.83 9.49 41.49
C PHE A 909 2.33 9.23 41.40
N ALA A 910 1.50 10.16 41.87
CA ALA A 910 0.05 10.06 41.74
C ALA A 910 -0.37 9.95 40.28
N GLU A 911 0.17 10.82 39.42
CA GLU A 911 -0.14 10.82 38.00
C GLU A 911 0.33 9.55 37.27
N ILE A 912 1.50 9.01 37.62
CA ILE A 912 2.00 7.73 37.07
C ILE A 912 1.12 6.55 37.51
N LEU A 913 0.78 6.48 38.80
CA LEU A 913 -0.01 5.38 39.37
C LEU A 913 -1.46 5.39 38.87
N CYS A 914 -2.04 6.57 38.67
CA CYS A 914 -3.41 6.72 38.13
C CYS A 914 -3.45 6.57 36.60
N GLY A 915 -2.35 6.87 35.89
CA GLY A 915 -2.24 6.79 34.43
C GLY A 915 -2.19 5.36 33.84
N GLY A 916 -2.23 4.31 34.67
CA GLY A 916 -2.22 2.91 34.25
C GLY A 916 -0.82 2.29 34.10
N LYS A 917 -0.76 1.03 33.63
CA LYS A 917 0.49 0.20 33.59
C LYS A 917 1.51 0.60 32.51
N HIS A 918 1.34 1.74 31.86
CA HIS A 918 2.11 2.09 30.66
C HIS A 918 3.29 3.03 30.93
N LEU A 919 3.21 3.86 31.97
CA LEU A 919 4.20 4.91 32.29
C LEU A 919 5.34 4.45 33.20
N ALA A 920 5.23 3.26 33.79
CA ALA A 920 6.24 2.68 34.66
C ALA A 920 6.18 1.14 34.62
N THR A 921 7.28 0.47 34.97
CA THR A 921 7.26 -0.99 35.12
C THR A 921 6.46 -1.42 36.34
N GLU A 922 6.04 -2.69 36.39
CA GLU A 922 5.30 -3.20 37.57
C GLU A 922 6.16 -3.14 38.83
N GLU A 923 7.47 -3.39 38.72
CA GLU A 923 8.43 -3.26 39.82
C GLU A 923 8.50 -1.82 40.33
N THR A 924 8.63 -0.86 39.41
CA THR A 924 8.71 0.58 39.73
C THR A 924 7.43 1.04 40.42
N THR A 925 6.26 0.63 39.90
CA THR A 925 4.94 0.93 40.47
C THR A 925 4.83 0.43 41.91
N LYS A 926 5.27 -0.81 42.18
CA LYS A 926 5.28 -1.39 43.54
C LYS A 926 6.22 -0.64 44.47
N CYS A 927 7.40 -0.25 43.97
CA CYS A 927 8.36 0.54 44.74
C CYS A 927 7.80 1.91 45.12
N MET A 928 7.21 2.65 44.17
CA MET A 928 6.55 3.95 44.40
C MET A 928 5.48 3.85 45.50
N ILE A 929 4.63 2.82 45.46
CA ILE A 929 3.58 2.59 46.47
C ILE A 929 4.18 2.40 47.86
N ASN A 930 5.24 1.59 47.98
CA ASN A 930 5.90 1.33 49.26
C ASN A 930 6.59 2.57 49.80
N LEU A 931 7.28 3.33 48.96
CA LEU A 931 7.93 4.59 49.33
C LEU A 931 6.91 5.62 49.81
N LEU A 932 5.80 5.80 49.10
CA LEU A 932 4.72 6.70 49.53
C LEU A 932 4.16 6.28 50.89
N ARG A 933 3.89 4.98 51.12
CA ARG A 933 3.39 4.50 52.41
C ARG A 933 4.34 4.76 53.57
N ASN A 934 5.65 4.69 53.33
CA ASN A 934 6.65 4.95 54.35
C ASN A 934 6.80 6.45 54.61
N LEU A 935 6.96 7.26 53.55
CA LEU A 935 7.13 8.71 53.65
C LEU A 935 5.90 9.40 54.25
N LEU A 936 4.68 8.93 53.93
CA LEU A 936 3.45 9.46 54.54
C LEU A 936 3.39 9.27 56.07
N LYS A 937 4.18 8.35 56.65
CA LYS A 937 4.25 8.13 58.11
C LYS A 937 5.33 8.99 58.79
N GLU A 938 6.36 9.40 58.04
CA GLU A 938 7.56 10.05 58.58
C GLU A 938 7.55 11.57 58.41
N LEU A 939 6.72 12.11 57.51
CA LEU A 939 6.75 13.51 57.10
C LEU A 939 5.95 14.45 58.04
N PRO A 940 6.35 15.74 58.14
CA PRO A 940 5.61 16.76 58.89
C PRO A 940 4.19 17.00 58.34
N PRO A 941 3.20 17.34 59.21
CA PRO A 941 1.80 17.58 58.81
C PRO A 941 1.64 18.68 57.75
N ASP A 942 2.46 19.74 57.83
CA ASP A 942 2.41 20.88 56.91
C ASP A 942 2.84 20.47 55.49
N THR A 943 3.90 19.67 55.37
CA THR A 943 4.40 19.13 54.10
C THR A 943 3.38 18.17 53.48
N LEU A 944 2.73 17.33 54.30
CA LEU A 944 1.68 16.43 53.85
C LEU A 944 0.47 17.20 53.30
N THR A 945 0.05 18.25 54.00
CA THR A 945 -1.09 19.09 53.56
C THR A 945 -0.78 19.76 52.22
N SER A 946 0.44 20.28 52.06
CA SER A 946 0.90 20.84 50.78
C SER A 946 0.94 19.78 49.67
N ALA A 947 1.37 18.56 49.97
CA ALA A 947 1.47 17.48 48.99
C ALA A 947 0.10 17.04 48.46
N TRP A 948 -0.89 16.88 49.34
CA TRP A 948 -2.26 16.56 48.95
C TRP A 948 -2.92 17.69 48.13
N SER A 949 -2.59 18.95 48.40
CA SER A 949 -3.17 20.09 47.68
C SER A 949 -2.77 20.19 46.19
N LEU A 950 -1.69 19.52 45.78
CA LEU A 950 -1.20 19.49 44.40
C LEU A 950 -1.81 18.36 43.55
N ILE A 951 -2.66 17.52 44.13
CA ILE A 951 -3.27 16.37 43.47
C ILE A 951 -4.73 16.70 43.11
N LEU A 952 -5.16 16.33 41.91
CA LEU A 952 -6.56 16.53 41.51
C LEU A 952 -7.49 15.63 42.35
N PRO A 953 -8.73 16.06 42.68
CA PRO A 953 -9.62 15.28 43.55
C PRO A 953 -9.89 13.85 43.08
N GLN A 954 -9.96 13.62 41.77
CA GLN A 954 -10.15 12.29 41.20
C GLN A 954 -8.90 11.40 41.36
N GLN A 955 -7.71 11.95 41.10
CA GLN A 955 -6.44 11.27 41.32
C GLN A 955 -6.19 11.00 42.81
N GLU A 956 -6.66 11.89 43.69
CA GLU A 956 -6.57 11.70 45.14
C GLU A 956 -7.37 10.47 45.60
N MET A 957 -8.60 10.29 45.09
CA MET A 957 -9.40 9.10 45.41
C MET A 957 -8.76 7.82 44.91
N GLU A 958 -8.30 7.80 43.66
CA GLU A 958 -7.63 6.64 43.05
C GLU A 958 -6.33 6.31 43.79
N LEU A 959 -5.50 7.31 44.07
CA LEU A 959 -4.26 7.14 44.83
C LEU A 959 -4.54 6.60 46.25
N LYS A 960 -5.57 7.11 46.94
CA LYS A 960 -5.97 6.58 48.26
C LYS A 960 -6.43 5.13 48.18
N ALA A 961 -7.17 4.75 47.14
CA ALA A 961 -7.58 3.37 46.92
C ALA A 961 -6.36 2.44 46.67
N ILE A 962 -5.37 2.91 45.90
CA ILE A 962 -4.12 2.18 45.62
C ILE A 962 -3.28 2.03 46.91
N LEU A 963 -3.13 3.11 47.69
CA LEU A 963 -2.31 3.13 48.90
C LEU A 963 -2.97 2.37 50.06
N PHE A 964 -4.30 2.42 50.18
CA PHE A 964 -5.08 1.85 51.29
C PHE A 964 -6.26 1.00 50.81
N PRO A 965 -6.01 -0.17 50.18
CA PRO A 965 -7.06 -0.98 49.56
C PRO A 965 -8.09 -1.56 50.55
N GLY A 966 -7.84 -1.48 51.87
CA GLY A 966 -8.75 -1.98 52.91
C GLY A 966 -9.67 -0.93 53.56
N ILE A 967 -9.58 0.35 53.18
CA ILE A 967 -10.39 1.44 53.77
C ILE A 967 -11.58 1.84 52.88
N PHE A 968 -11.53 1.47 51.58
CA PHE A 968 -12.50 1.88 50.56
C PHE A 968 -13.25 0.70 49.90
N MET A 969 -13.32 -0.46 50.56
CA MET A 969 -14.28 -1.52 50.20
C MET A 969 -15.62 -1.31 50.90
#